data_AF-A0A6V7UM30-F1
#
_entry.id   AF-A0A6V7UM30-F1
#
_cell.length_a   1.000
_cell.length_b   1.000
_cell.length_c   1.000
_cell.angle_alpha   90.00
_cell.angle_beta   90.00
_cell.angle_gamma   90.00
#
_symmetry.space_group_name_H-M   'P 1'
#
loop_
_entity.id
_entity.type
_entity.pdbx_description
1 polymer ?
#
loop_
_entity_poly.entity_id
_entity_poly.type
_entity_poly.pdbx_seq_one_letter_code
_entity_poly.pdbx_strand_id
1 'polypeptide(L)'
;MNSTFNNLNDYQVALQLVIPKLGKILSGAGQMDEGFATHTIYAASVQVNVVITEERPCIACFTNVKENNDWPTKSEWPAAGTCIHSAEEKKISNEEDIIVHSTLDQDKSIDEDNMTINDREANENLATFFGLHSIGMDDTMLPEDEDEVMQNFKKNLTFVDGRYQISLSFNSQIHALPTNYRHAKMRLASTLKKLRQLNAIDQYQAILDDQLAKGVIEVVKNPNESTGPVHYLPHRAVVREDKNTTKLRIVMDASARPPTQRSAPSLNNCLHTGPLLLKQLVGILLRFRLMDRVILADIEKAFLQLGVRETDRDCTRFLWVNNPKEILLENFQYAQCIVYRFCRVSFGLTVSPFLLNATIREHLSLFDSPVARTIEENLYVDNIMIQVKEGEDAKQMCLESIEIFQSGGMTLREFSGFLPNEIKGFPAENLATDQNNVKILGIPWTRDSDTIVLKLAKFNGKPTKRTLLSTIAKVYDPLGLVSPIVLQAKFILQRVFEANYKWDAPLDDKLSEEWLKLMELWSTTSNIIIPRLIKNNPKKELHCFTDASGQGFGAAVYLRTFNAINGGTTKLIFAKSLVKPASLPINASTIPKLELQALTLGAKIIRYLQKELIMEANSITLWSDSQCNIERLKKFGKYDRFVNNRLAKIRDLCPVKHVTTEDNPADLCSRGSTPKELIGNGLWFRGPKWFQYKEENWPTPLVIYQPGQELDNEKENDIEIQAVIEEQIPEGIIDVLRFSKYKKLISTLAYVFKFTKKMKGLLHPEKSEIVQNEIKMKDLKEAERYLIRSTQARHPPPKDIITSLKMYKTTDGTLAMQRKIG
;
A
#
# COMPACT_ATOMS: atom_id res chain seq x y z
N MET A 1 -8.84 40.60 -28.95
CA MET A 1 -10.03 41.13 -28.26
C MET A 1 -10.07 40.47 -26.90
N ASN A 2 -10.07 41.29 -25.84
CA ASN A 2 -10.23 40.88 -24.46
C ASN A 2 -11.68 40.42 -24.21
N SER A 3 -11.89 39.19 -23.75
CA SER A 3 -12.95 38.80 -22.79
C SER A 3 -12.85 37.31 -22.47
N THR A 4 -13.16 37.01 -21.22
CA THR A 4 -13.25 35.72 -20.54
C THR A 4 -14.32 34.82 -21.17
N PHE A 5 -13.95 33.61 -21.58
CA PHE A 5 -14.89 32.54 -21.95
C PHE A 5 -15.20 31.70 -20.70
N ASN A 6 -16.44 31.79 -20.20
CA ASN A 6 -16.87 31.12 -18.96
C ASN A 6 -17.84 29.94 -19.20
N ASN A 7 -17.99 29.42 -20.43
CA ASN A 7 -18.80 28.21 -20.67
C ASN A 7 -18.35 27.39 -21.89
N LEU A 8 -18.60 26.06 -21.81
CA LEU A 8 -18.23 25.05 -22.81
C LEU A 8 -18.85 25.29 -24.21
N ASN A 9 -20.01 25.94 -24.29
CA ASN A 9 -20.69 26.21 -25.57
C ASN A 9 -19.96 27.26 -26.44
N ASP A 10 -19.23 28.20 -25.84
CA ASP A 10 -18.54 29.25 -26.61
C ASP A 10 -17.28 28.72 -27.32
N TYR A 11 -16.68 27.65 -26.79
CA TYR A 11 -15.54 26.95 -27.39
C TYR A 11 -15.94 26.19 -28.66
N GLN A 12 -17.15 25.61 -28.70
CA GLN A 12 -17.66 24.91 -29.89
C GLN A 12 -17.97 25.88 -31.04
N VAL A 13 -18.50 27.06 -30.74
CA VAL A 13 -18.79 28.09 -31.75
C VAL A 13 -17.49 28.67 -32.33
N ALA A 14 -16.44 28.84 -31.51
CA ALA A 14 -15.12 29.27 -31.98
C ALA A 14 -14.45 28.22 -32.90
N LEU A 15 -14.58 26.93 -32.59
CA LEU A 15 -14.05 25.83 -33.42
C LEU A 15 -14.73 25.74 -34.79
N GLN A 16 -16.06 25.95 -34.86
CA GLN A 16 -16.80 25.94 -36.13
C GLN A 16 -16.38 27.07 -37.09
N LEU A 17 -15.86 28.19 -36.58
CA LEU A 17 -15.43 29.33 -37.40
C LEU A 17 -13.97 29.23 -37.87
N VAL A 18 -13.13 28.46 -37.18
CA VAL A 18 -11.68 28.39 -37.42
C VAL A 18 -11.27 27.19 -38.29
N ILE A 19 -11.96 26.07 -38.16
CA ILE A 19 -11.67 24.82 -38.89
C ILE A 19 -11.72 24.97 -40.42
N PRO A 20 -12.72 25.64 -41.03
CA PRO A 20 -12.78 25.82 -42.48
C PRO A 20 -11.64 26.70 -43.04
N LYS A 21 -11.12 27.63 -42.23
CA LYS A 21 -10.00 28.50 -42.61
C LYS A 21 -8.65 27.77 -42.56
N LEU A 22 -8.47 26.84 -41.61
CA LEU A 22 -7.29 25.97 -41.54
C LEU A 22 -7.26 24.93 -42.68
N GLY A 23 -8.42 24.39 -43.07
CA GLY A 23 -8.54 23.49 -44.22
C GLY A 23 -8.05 24.14 -45.53
N LYS A 24 -8.41 25.40 -45.77
CA LYS A 24 -7.94 26.19 -46.93
C LYS A 24 -6.46 26.53 -46.92
N ILE A 25 -5.85 26.67 -45.74
CA ILE A 25 -4.40 26.95 -45.61
C ILE A 25 -3.58 25.69 -45.89
N LEU A 26 -4.10 24.51 -45.50
CA LEU A 26 -3.43 23.23 -45.70
C LEU A 26 -3.61 22.67 -47.12
N SER A 27 -4.76 22.92 -47.77
CA SER A 27 -4.95 22.57 -49.18
C SER A 27 -4.12 23.44 -50.14
N GLY A 28 -3.80 24.68 -49.75
CA GLY A 28 -2.89 25.57 -50.49
C GLY A 28 -1.41 25.15 -50.49
N ALA A 29 -1.01 24.14 -49.70
CA ALA A 29 0.37 23.66 -49.57
C ALA A 29 0.67 22.38 -50.39
N GLY A 30 -0.25 21.97 -51.28
CA GLY A 30 0.08 21.12 -52.43
C GLY A 30 0.09 19.60 -52.25
N GLN A 31 -0.39 19.03 -51.12
CA GLN A 31 -0.62 17.59 -51.00
C GLN A 31 -1.75 17.26 -50.01
N MET A 32 -3.02 17.54 -50.34
CA MET A 32 -4.21 16.87 -49.76
C MET A 32 -5.52 17.42 -50.36
N ASP A 33 -6.52 16.56 -50.51
CA ASP A 33 -7.89 16.92 -50.91
C ASP A 33 -8.63 17.66 -49.77
N GLU A 34 -9.39 18.70 -50.10
CA GLU A 34 -10.12 19.57 -49.16
C GLU A 34 -11.11 18.75 -48.30
N GLY A 35 -11.70 17.70 -48.89
CA GLY A 35 -12.58 16.76 -48.18
C GLY A 35 -11.84 15.90 -47.14
N PHE A 36 -10.61 15.48 -47.44
CA PHE A 36 -9.79 14.65 -46.56
C PHE A 36 -9.19 15.46 -45.40
N ALA A 37 -8.76 16.70 -45.65
CA ALA A 37 -8.27 17.60 -44.62
C ALA A 37 -9.38 17.98 -43.62
N THR A 38 -10.60 18.21 -44.11
CA THR A 38 -11.74 18.56 -43.26
C THR A 38 -12.21 17.38 -42.41
N HIS A 39 -12.24 16.14 -42.95
CA HIS A 39 -12.54 14.93 -42.17
C HIS A 39 -11.45 14.58 -41.15
N THR A 40 -10.17 14.80 -41.47
CA THR A 40 -9.06 14.54 -40.54
C THR A 40 -9.06 15.52 -39.36
N ILE A 41 -9.42 16.78 -39.59
CA ILE A 41 -9.54 17.79 -38.52
C ILE A 41 -10.81 17.56 -37.67
N TYR A 42 -11.89 17.06 -38.27
CA TYR A 42 -13.11 16.67 -37.54
C TYR A 42 -12.88 15.42 -36.68
N ALA A 43 -12.16 14.42 -37.20
CA ALA A 43 -11.78 13.22 -36.44
C ALA A 43 -10.80 13.54 -35.28
N ALA A 44 -9.87 14.48 -35.50
CA ALA A 44 -8.94 14.92 -34.47
C ALA A 44 -9.62 15.75 -33.36
N SER A 45 -10.67 16.52 -33.66
CA SER A 45 -11.41 17.31 -32.66
C SER A 45 -12.38 16.49 -31.81
N VAL A 46 -12.85 15.33 -32.32
CA VAL A 46 -13.61 14.34 -31.52
C VAL A 46 -12.70 13.55 -30.56
N GLN A 47 -11.39 13.49 -30.81
CA GLN A 47 -10.41 12.81 -29.96
C GLN A 47 -9.80 13.65 -28.82
N VAL A 48 -10.16 14.94 -28.66
CA VAL A 48 -9.60 15.81 -27.59
C VAL A 48 -10.35 15.71 -26.24
N ASN A 49 -11.10 14.64 -26.00
CA ASN A 49 -11.62 14.33 -24.65
C ASN A 49 -10.90 13.14 -23.96
N VAL A 50 -9.71 12.74 -24.43
CA VAL A 50 -8.93 11.68 -23.79
C VAL A 50 -7.45 12.08 -23.65
N VAL A 51 -7.07 12.28 -22.38
CA VAL A 51 -5.76 12.19 -21.72
C VAL A 51 -4.51 12.07 -22.61
N ILE A 52 -3.67 13.11 -22.56
CA ILE A 52 -2.26 13.08 -22.98
C ILE A 52 -1.43 12.40 -21.86
N THR A 53 -0.94 11.19 -22.10
CA THR A 53 0.29 10.66 -21.49
C THR A 53 1.17 10.05 -22.59
N GLU A 54 2.40 10.54 -22.68
CA GLU A 54 3.41 10.13 -23.65
C GLU A 54 3.88 8.67 -23.42
N GLU A 55 3.70 7.78 -24.39
CA GLU A 55 4.51 6.56 -24.51
C GLU A 55 5.04 6.39 -25.94
N ARG A 56 6.35 6.17 -26.06
CA ARG A 56 7.05 5.89 -27.33
C ARG A 56 6.92 4.39 -27.69
N PRO A 57 6.81 4.01 -28.97
CA PRO A 57 6.62 2.62 -29.39
C PRO A 57 7.88 1.75 -29.22
N CYS A 58 7.68 0.50 -28.79
CA CYS A 58 8.74 -0.48 -28.52
C CYS A 58 9.27 -1.18 -29.80
N ILE A 59 10.57 -1.47 -29.79
CA ILE A 59 11.37 -2.14 -30.84
C ILE A 59 11.23 -3.66 -30.71
N ALA A 60 10.11 -4.25 -31.14
CA ALA A 60 9.91 -5.71 -31.02
C ALA A 60 9.23 -6.40 -32.23
N CYS A 61 9.10 -5.73 -33.38
CA CYS A 61 8.53 -6.34 -34.60
C CYS A 61 9.54 -6.56 -35.74
N PHE A 62 10.84 -6.47 -35.48
CA PHE A 62 11.88 -6.71 -36.49
C PHE A 62 12.84 -7.82 -36.09
N THR A 63 12.35 -9.06 -36.03
CA THR A 63 13.20 -10.25 -36.07
C THR A 63 12.51 -11.36 -36.85
N ASN A 64 12.57 -11.25 -38.18
CA ASN A 64 12.64 -12.38 -39.14
C ASN A 64 12.66 -11.81 -40.57
N VAL A 65 13.78 -11.21 -40.96
CA VAL A 65 14.11 -11.00 -42.37
C VAL A 65 14.87 -12.24 -42.82
N LYS A 66 14.28 -13.04 -43.72
CA LYS A 66 15.00 -14.09 -44.45
C LYS A 66 15.93 -13.45 -45.49
N GLU A 67 17.03 -14.12 -45.77
CA GLU A 67 18.27 -13.66 -46.44
C GLU A 67 18.17 -13.12 -47.88
N ASN A 68 17.01 -12.88 -48.46
CA ASN A 68 16.90 -12.30 -49.80
C ASN A 68 16.07 -11.02 -49.76
N ASN A 69 16.73 -9.90 -50.08
CA ASN A 69 16.30 -8.50 -50.00
C ASN A 69 15.06 -8.12 -50.86
N ASP A 70 13.95 -8.83 -50.75
CA ASP A 70 12.67 -8.47 -51.38
C ASP A 70 11.64 -8.04 -50.33
N TRP A 71 11.04 -6.86 -50.55
CA TRP A 71 9.91 -6.36 -49.76
C TRP A 71 8.61 -7.08 -50.20
N PRO A 72 7.75 -7.52 -49.28
CA PRO A 72 6.51 -8.20 -49.66
C PRO A 72 5.58 -7.25 -50.42
N THR A 73 4.95 -7.77 -51.48
CA THR A 73 4.00 -7.00 -52.31
C THR A 73 2.59 -7.03 -51.72
N LYS A 74 1.72 -6.08 -52.13
CA LYS A 74 0.39 -5.79 -51.55
C LYS A 74 -0.57 -7.00 -51.49
N SER A 75 -0.29 -8.07 -52.25
CA SER A 75 -1.07 -9.32 -52.27
C SER A 75 -0.64 -10.37 -51.25
N GLU A 76 0.49 -10.17 -50.56
CA GLU A 76 1.02 -11.09 -49.54
C GLU A 76 0.70 -10.63 -48.10
N TRP A 77 -0.03 -9.52 -47.97
CA TRP A 77 -0.58 -9.07 -46.70
C TRP A 77 -1.76 -9.98 -46.32
N PRO A 78 -1.77 -10.59 -45.12
CA PRO A 78 -2.95 -11.30 -44.64
C PRO A 78 -4.17 -10.37 -44.66
N ALA A 79 -5.28 -10.87 -45.19
CA ALA A 79 -6.56 -10.16 -45.18
C ALA A 79 -6.89 -9.69 -43.74
N ALA A 80 -7.36 -8.45 -43.62
CA ALA A 80 -7.70 -7.84 -42.34
C ALA A 80 -8.72 -8.72 -41.57
N GLY A 81 -8.24 -9.37 -40.52
CA GLY A 81 -9.08 -10.13 -39.58
C GLY A 81 -8.64 -11.57 -39.34
N THR A 82 -7.43 -11.80 -38.81
CA THR A 82 -7.13 -12.89 -37.84
C THR A 82 -5.66 -12.88 -37.39
N CYS A 83 -5.42 -12.31 -36.20
CA CYS A 83 -4.40 -12.66 -35.20
C CYS A 83 -4.51 -11.60 -34.09
N ILE A 84 -5.37 -11.81 -33.08
CA ILE A 84 -5.03 -12.39 -31.77
C ILE A 84 -3.81 -11.71 -31.14
N HIS A 85 -3.95 -10.44 -30.78
CA HIS A 85 -3.53 -9.91 -29.48
C HIS A 85 -4.23 -8.55 -29.26
N SER A 86 -5.07 -8.50 -28.23
CA SER A 86 -5.53 -7.32 -27.49
C SER A 86 -5.94 -6.07 -28.27
N ALA A 87 -7.25 -5.86 -28.39
CA ALA A 87 -7.85 -4.53 -28.31
C ALA A 87 -9.23 -4.67 -27.64
N GLU A 88 -9.25 -5.07 -26.36
CA GLU A 88 -10.36 -4.69 -25.50
C GLU A 88 -10.16 -3.22 -25.14
N GLU A 89 -11.10 -2.40 -25.59
CA GLU A 89 -11.30 -1.03 -25.18
C GLU A 89 -11.34 -0.97 -23.64
N LYS A 90 -10.26 -0.50 -23.01
CA LYS A 90 -10.28 -0.03 -21.62
C LYS A 90 -11.12 1.26 -21.55
N LYS A 91 -12.44 1.11 -21.54
CA LYS A 91 -13.29 1.99 -20.74
C LYS A 91 -12.94 1.70 -19.28
N ILE A 92 -12.19 2.62 -18.66
CA ILE A 92 -12.11 2.71 -17.20
C ILE A 92 -13.48 3.22 -16.75
N SER A 93 -14.44 2.30 -16.67
CA SER A 93 -15.67 2.44 -15.92
C SER A 93 -15.54 1.49 -14.75
N ASN A 94 -15.38 2.06 -13.55
CA ASN A 94 -15.61 1.43 -12.26
C ASN A 94 -15.00 0.02 -12.13
N GLU A 95 -13.68 -0.07 -12.00
CA GLU A 95 -13.09 -1.22 -11.31
C GLU A 95 -13.40 -1.03 -9.82
N GLU A 96 -14.48 -1.67 -9.39
CA GLU A 96 -14.70 -2.03 -8.00
C GLU A 96 -13.43 -2.72 -7.50
N ASP A 97 -12.71 -2.02 -6.65
CA ASP A 97 -11.64 -2.56 -5.82
C ASP A 97 -12.23 -3.73 -5.03
N ILE A 98 -12.07 -4.95 -5.56
CA ILE A 98 -12.20 -6.18 -4.78
C ILE A 98 -10.96 -6.23 -3.88
N ILE A 99 -10.95 -5.36 -2.87
CA ILE A 99 -10.18 -5.53 -1.66
C ILE A 99 -10.85 -6.71 -0.96
N VAL A 100 -10.47 -7.94 -1.35
CA VAL A 100 -10.47 -9.01 -0.37
C VAL A 100 -9.42 -8.57 0.64
N HIS A 101 -9.86 -7.88 1.70
CA HIS A 101 -9.20 -7.99 2.98
C HIS A 101 -9.21 -9.48 3.28
N SER A 102 -8.19 -10.19 2.78
CA SER A 102 -7.81 -11.44 3.37
C SER A 102 -7.61 -11.05 4.81
N THR A 103 -8.52 -11.52 5.67
CA THR A 103 -8.34 -11.53 7.10
C THR A 103 -6.85 -11.69 7.35
N LEU A 104 -6.22 -10.66 7.94
CA LEU A 104 -4.87 -10.75 8.48
C LEU A 104 -4.93 -11.62 9.75
N ASP A 105 -5.57 -12.77 9.59
CA ASP A 105 -5.52 -13.93 10.43
C ASP A 105 -4.23 -14.65 10.01
N GLN A 106 -3.29 -14.72 10.96
CA GLN A 106 -2.20 -15.70 10.93
C GLN A 106 -2.70 -17.16 10.86
N ASP A 107 -4.00 -17.37 10.81
CA ASP A 107 -4.66 -18.65 10.69
C ASP A 107 -4.60 -19.20 9.24
N LYS A 108 -4.09 -18.46 8.25
CA LYS A 108 -3.60 -19.11 7.02
C LYS A 108 -2.29 -19.82 7.34
N SER A 109 -2.39 -21.08 7.75
CA SER A 109 -1.28 -22.03 7.61
C SER A 109 -0.85 -21.96 6.14
N ILE A 110 0.34 -21.40 5.90
CA ILE A 110 1.02 -21.51 4.62
C ILE A 110 1.41 -22.99 4.55
N ASP A 111 0.53 -23.83 4.02
CA ASP A 111 0.84 -25.22 3.71
C ASP A 111 2.07 -25.22 2.80
N GLU A 112 3.18 -25.73 3.32
CA GLU A 112 4.49 -25.73 2.66
C GLU A 112 4.53 -26.56 1.37
N ASP A 113 3.47 -27.31 1.04
CA ASP A 113 3.55 -28.34 0.01
C ASP A 113 2.68 -28.17 -1.26
N ASN A 114 1.83 -27.14 -1.43
CA ASN A 114 1.16 -26.93 -2.74
C ASN A 114 0.45 -25.56 -2.89
N MET A 115 1.21 -24.47 -3.00
CA MET A 115 0.72 -23.23 -3.61
C MET A 115 1.42 -22.99 -4.96
N THR A 116 0.78 -23.41 -6.05
CA THR A 116 0.88 -22.66 -7.30
C THR A 116 0.11 -21.35 -7.10
N ILE A 117 0.74 -20.39 -6.43
CA ILE A 117 0.35 -18.98 -6.59
C ILE A 117 0.59 -18.70 -8.06
N ASN A 118 -0.46 -18.36 -8.80
CA ASN A 118 -0.28 -17.88 -10.17
C ASN A 118 0.66 -16.67 -10.11
N ASP A 119 1.74 -16.66 -10.89
CA ASP A 119 2.76 -15.60 -10.89
C ASP A 119 2.14 -14.20 -11.04
N ARG A 120 0.97 -14.09 -11.68
CA ARG A 120 0.17 -12.87 -11.80
C ARG A 120 -0.39 -12.38 -10.45
N GLU A 121 -0.99 -13.27 -9.67
CA GLU A 121 -1.57 -12.96 -8.35
C GLU A 121 -0.46 -12.65 -7.33
N ALA A 122 0.71 -13.28 -7.46
CA ALA A 122 1.90 -12.95 -6.66
C ALA A 122 2.40 -11.52 -6.96
N ASN A 123 2.43 -11.11 -8.23
CA ASN A 123 2.86 -9.78 -8.65
C ASN A 123 1.88 -8.66 -8.24
N GLU A 124 0.56 -8.91 -8.29
CA GLU A 124 -0.45 -7.96 -7.83
C GLU A 124 -0.37 -7.77 -6.29
N ASN A 125 -0.19 -8.86 -5.53
CA ASN A 125 -0.01 -8.79 -4.07
C ASN A 125 1.32 -8.13 -3.65
N LEU A 126 2.36 -8.17 -4.49
CA LEU A 126 3.65 -7.53 -4.22
C LEU A 126 3.55 -6.00 -4.19
N ALA A 127 2.80 -5.40 -5.11
CA ALA A 127 2.59 -3.94 -5.12
C ALA A 127 1.91 -3.46 -3.82
N THR A 128 0.96 -4.25 -3.32
CA THR A 128 0.29 -4.02 -2.03
C THR A 128 1.22 -4.25 -0.84
N PHE A 129 2.07 -5.29 -0.90
CA PHE A 129 3.06 -5.62 0.15
C PHE A 129 4.10 -4.51 0.38
N PHE A 130 4.51 -3.84 -0.70
CA PHE A 130 5.42 -2.68 -0.63
C PHE A 130 4.68 -1.33 -0.51
N GLY A 131 3.36 -1.31 -0.76
CA GLY A 131 2.52 -0.12 -0.77
C GLY A 131 1.88 0.24 0.57
N LEU A 132 1.36 1.47 0.65
CA LEU A 132 0.61 1.98 1.81
C LEU A 132 -0.81 1.38 1.92
N HIS A 133 -1.32 0.81 0.84
CA HIS A 133 -2.62 0.14 0.75
C HIS A 133 -2.79 -0.98 1.79
N SER A 134 -1.68 -1.64 2.19
CA SER A 134 -1.68 -2.77 3.13
C SER A 134 -2.20 -2.47 4.55
N ILE A 135 -2.34 -1.19 4.94
CA ILE A 135 -2.78 -0.78 6.30
C ILE A 135 -4.06 0.09 6.27
N GLY A 136 -4.75 0.20 5.12
CA GLY A 136 -5.97 1.01 5.03
C GLY A 136 -5.73 2.53 5.17
N MET A 137 -4.58 3.01 4.69
CA MET A 137 -4.15 4.42 4.75
C MET A 137 -4.47 5.23 3.48
N ASP A 138 -5.48 4.84 2.71
CA ASP A 138 -5.98 5.66 1.61
C ASP A 138 -7.35 6.23 1.91
N ASP A 139 -7.52 7.48 1.46
CA ASP A 139 -8.78 8.20 1.42
C ASP A 139 -9.60 7.65 0.24
N THR A 140 -9.97 6.37 0.25
CA THR A 140 -11.05 5.91 -0.62
C THR A 140 -12.34 6.50 -0.07
N MET A 141 -12.93 7.41 -0.85
CA MET A 141 -14.28 7.91 -0.60
C MET A 141 -15.20 6.70 -0.48
N LEU A 142 -15.96 6.63 0.61
CA LEU A 142 -16.99 5.62 0.80
C LEU A 142 -17.97 5.75 -0.38
N PRO A 143 -18.29 4.66 -1.11
CA PRO A 143 -19.27 4.72 -2.19
C PRO A 143 -20.61 5.26 -1.68
N GLU A 144 -21.30 6.06 -2.50
CA GLU A 144 -22.63 6.64 -2.20
C GLU A 144 -23.70 5.56 -1.88
N ASP A 145 -23.44 4.29 -2.23
CA ASP A 145 -24.33 3.15 -2.03
C ASP A 145 -24.30 2.53 -0.60
N GLU A 146 -23.36 2.92 0.29
CA GLU A 146 -23.20 2.27 1.60
C GLU A 146 -24.40 2.47 2.56
N ASP A 147 -25.01 3.65 2.55
CA ASP A 147 -26.17 3.97 3.39
C ASP A 147 -27.41 3.16 2.97
N GLU A 148 -27.61 2.96 1.67
CA GLU A 148 -28.70 2.14 1.14
C GLU A 148 -28.53 0.68 1.54
N VAL A 149 -27.29 0.14 1.43
CA VAL A 149 -26.98 -1.24 1.85
C VAL A 149 -27.23 -1.42 3.36
N MET A 150 -26.85 -0.45 4.19
CA MET A 150 -27.13 -0.48 5.64
C MET A 150 -28.61 -0.40 5.97
N GLN A 151 -29.37 0.47 5.31
CA GLN A 151 -30.82 0.57 5.51
C GLN A 151 -31.53 -0.72 5.09
N ASN A 152 -31.14 -1.29 3.96
CA ASN A 152 -31.68 -2.55 3.46
C ASN A 152 -31.34 -3.72 4.40
N PHE A 153 -30.12 -3.75 4.95
CA PHE A 153 -29.73 -4.71 5.97
C PHE A 153 -30.63 -4.61 7.21
N LYS A 154 -30.78 -3.41 7.80
CA LYS A 154 -31.62 -3.20 8.99
C LYS A 154 -33.06 -3.61 8.77
N LYS A 155 -33.63 -3.28 7.59
CA LYS A 155 -35.00 -3.67 7.21
C LYS A 155 -35.18 -5.19 7.14
N ASN A 156 -34.13 -5.92 6.78
CA ASN A 156 -34.19 -7.37 6.59
C ASN A 156 -33.67 -8.19 7.78
N LEU A 157 -33.06 -7.54 8.77
CA LEU A 157 -32.61 -8.16 10.01
C LEU A 157 -33.83 -8.46 10.89
N THR A 158 -34.02 -9.74 11.21
CA THR A 158 -35.13 -10.20 12.06
C THR A 158 -34.60 -11.15 13.13
N PHE A 159 -35.23 -11.16 14.31
CA PHE A 159 -34.88 -12.10 15.37
C PHE A 159 -35.99 -13.13 15.51
N VAL A 160 -35.70 -14.39 15.19
CA VAL A 160 -36.66 -15.49 15.12
C VAL A 160 -36.08 -16.71 15.80
N ASP A 161 -36.85 -17.35 16.67
CA ASP A 161 -36.46 -18.58 17.40
C ASP A 161 -35.11 -18.46 18.14
N GLY A 162 -34.87 -17.31 18.79
CA GLY A 162 -33.65 -17.06 19.55
C GLY A 162 -32.41 -16.80 18.70
N ARG A 163 -32.56 -16.46 17.41
CA ARG A 163 -31.44 -16.20 16.50
C ARG A 163 -31.76 -15.08 15.51
N TYR A 164 -30.75 -14.29 15.16
CA TYR A 164 -30.84 -13.35 14.05
C TYR A 164 -30.90 -14.07 12.69
N GLN A 165 -31.91 -13.73 11.89
CA GLN A 165 -32.05 -14.12 10.49
C GLN A 165 -31.85 -12.91 9.58
N ILE A 166 -31.06 -13.11 8.53
CA ILE A 166 -30.65 -12.07 7.58
C ILE A 166 -30.80 -12.51 6.13
N SER A 167 -30.85 -11.52 5.23
CA SER A 167 -30.74 -11.72 3.79
C SER A 167 -29.28 -11.55 3.33
N LEU A 168 -28.89 -12.24 2.26
CA LEU A 168 -27.52 -12.19 1.73
C LEU A 168 -27.22 -10.92 0.90
N SER A 169 -28.17 -9.98 0.76
CA SER A 169 -28.02 -8.70 0.07
C SER A 169 -27.41 -8.82 -1.34
N PHE A 170 -28.26 -9.21 -2.30
CA PHE A 170 -27.86 -9.39 -3.70
C PHE A 170 -27.82 -8.06 -4.47
N ASN A 171 -26.87 -7.95 -5.41
CA ASN A 171 -26.83 -6.87 -6.40
C ASN A 171 -27.52 -7.27 -7.71
N SER A 172 -27.54 -6.37 -8.70
CA SER A 172 -28.21 -6.58 -9.99
C SER A 172 -27.68 -7.76 -10.82
N GLN A 173 -26.44 -8.23 -10.57
CA GLN A 173 -25.83 -9.35 -11.30
C GLN A 173 -26.43 -10.71 -10.91
N ILE A 174 -27.20 -10.80 -9.82
CA ILE A 174 -27.79 -12.06 -9.34
C ILE A 174 -28.65 -12.75 -10.40
N HIS A 175 -29.29 -11.98 -11.29
CA HIS A 175 -30.11 -12.51 -12.39
C HIS A 175 -29.30 -13.26 -13.45
N ALA A 176 -27.98 -13.02 -13.51
CA ALA A 176 -27.06 -13.68 -14.42
C ALA A 176 -26.26 -14.82 -13.75
N LEU A 177 -26.48 -15.10 -12.46
CA LEU A 177 -25.77 -16.14 -11.72
C LEU A 177 -26.11 -17.54 -12.27
N PRO A 178 -25.15 -18.31 -12.81
CA PRO A 178 -25.41 -19.67 -13.29
C PRO A 178 -25.55 -20.63 -12.11
N THR A 179 -26.23 -21.77 -12.30
CA THR A 179 -26.38 -22.77 -11.22
C THR A 179 -25.05 -23.41 -10.80
N ASN A 180 -24.08 -23.54 -11.71
CA ASN A 180 -22.76 -24.11 -11.44
C ASN A 180 -22.74 -25.61 -11.03
N TYR A 181 -23.87 -26.33 -11.16
CA TYR A 181 -24.00 -27.73 -10.72
C TYR A 181 -22.95 -28.68 -11.32
N ARG A 182 -22.79 -28.66 -12.66
CA ARG A 182 -21.82 -29.53 -13.36
C ARG A 182 -20.40 -29.29 -12.88
N HIS A 183 -20.04 -28.02 -12.67
CA HIS A 183 -18.71 -27.65 -12.20
C HIS A 183 -18.48 -28.08 -10.74
N ALA A 184 -19.45 -27.83 -9.86
CA ALA A 184 -19.40 -28.31 -8.47
C ALA A 184 -19.27 -29.84 -8.38
N LYS A 185 -19.98 -30.58 -9.25
CA LYS A 185 -19.88 -32.05 -9.32
C LYS A 185 -18.48 -32.51 -9.75
N MET A 186 -17.88 -31.89 -10.78
CA MET A 186 -16.50 -32.20 -11.18
C MET A 186 -15.49 -31.89 -10.07
N ARG A 187 -15.68 -30.77 -9.36
CA ARG A 187 -14.83 -30.39 -8.22
C ARG A 187 -14.97 -31.37 -7.05
N LEU A 188 -16.18 -31.87 -6.79
CA LEU A 188 -16.42 -32.90 -5.76
C LEU A 188 -15.64 -34.20 -6.05
N ALA A 189 -15.55 -34.64 -7.31
CA ALA A 189 -14.73 -35.80 -7.68
C ALA A 189 -13.25 -35.58 -7.31
N SER A 190 -12.73 -34.39 -7.58
CA SER A 190 -11.37 -33.99 -7.21
C SER A 190 -11.17 -33.94 -5.69
N THR A 191 -12.16 -33.40 -4.97
CA THR A 191 -12.15 -33.35 -3.49
C THR A 191 -12.14 -34.76 -2.90
N LEU A 192 -12.98 -35.69 -3.37
CA LEU A 192 -12.97 -37.07 -2.93
C LEU A 192 -11.63 -37.78 -3.22
N LYS A 193 -11.05 -37.56 -4.40
CA LYS A 193 -9.72 -38.06 -4.74
C LYS A 193 -8.67 -37.59 -3.72
N LYS A 194 -8.67 -36.30 -3.39
CA LYS A 194 -7.72 -35.72 -2.42
C LYS A 194 -7.98 -36.23 -1.00
N LEU A 195 -9.24 -36.38 -0.60
CA LEU A 195 -9.60 -36.94 0.72
C LEU A 195 -9.17 -38.40 0.89
N ARG A 196 -9.20 -39.21 -0.18
CA ARG A 196 -8.64 -40.57 -0.15
C ARG A 196 -7.14 -40.57 0.08
N GLN A 197 -6.42 -39.68 -0.61
CA GLN A 197 -4.97 -39.54 -0.43
C GLN A 197 -4.61 -39.12 1.00
N LEU A 198 -5.45 -38.30 1.63
CA LEU A 198 -5.28 -37.83 3.01
C LEU A 198 -5.88 -38.77 4.07
N ASN A 199 -6.53 -39.89 3.68
CA ASN A 199 -7.32 -40.74 4.57
C ASN A 199 -8.31 -39.97 5.46
N ALA A 200 -8.91 -38.91 4.92
CA ALA A 200 -9.67 -37.93 5.70
C ALA A 200 -11.19 -37.92 5.42
N ILE A 201 -11.70 -38.94 4.70
CA ILE A 201 -13.13 -39.03 4.34
C ILE A 201 -14.03 -39.08 5.58
N ASP A 202 -13.69 -39.90 6.59
CA ASP A 202 -14.52 -40.05 7.79
C ASP A 202 -14.56 -38.76 8.61
N GLN A 203 -13.42 -38.09 8.75
CA GLN A 203 -13.34 -36.79 9.42
C GLN A 203 -14.18 -35.74 8.69
N TYR A 204 -14.15 -35.75 7.36
CA TYR A 204 -14.95 -34.86 6.53
C TYR A 204 -16.45 -35.12 6.70
N GLN A 205 -16.87 -36.39 6.68
CA GLN A 205 -18.25 -36.81 6.90
C GLN A 205 -18.73 -36.41 8.30
N ALA A 206 -17.92 -36.64 9.34
CA ALA A 206 -18.26 -36.27 10.71
C ALA A 206 -18.49 -34.76 10.87
N ILE A 207 -17.77 -33.91 10.14
CA ILE A 207 -18.01 -32.46 10.12
C ILE A 207 -19.36 -32.13 9.49
N LEU A 208 -19.72 -32.78 8.38
CA LEU A 208 -21.02 -32.58 7.75
C LEU A 208 -22.17 -33.08 8.65
N ASP A 209 -21.98 -34.21 9.31
CA ASP A 209 -22.98 -34.78 10.23
C ASP A 209 -23.18 -33.86 11.45
N ASP A 210 -22.10 -33.32 12.03
CA ASP A 210 -22.16 -32.31 13.10
C ASP A 210 -22.89 -31.03 12.65
N GLN A 211 -22.60 -30.56 11.43
CA GLN A 211 -23.28 -29.39 10.86
C GLN A 211 -24.77 -29.66 10.60
N LEU A 212 -25.12 -30.84 10.13
CA LEU A 212 -26.50 -31.24 9.90
C LEU A 212 -27.26 -31.38 11.23
N ALA A 213 -26.68 -32.05 12.22
CA ALA A 213 -27.27 -32.20 13.56
C ALA A 213 -27.50 -30.85 14.25
N LYS A 214 -26.61 -29.87 14.03
CA LYS A 214 -26.76 -28.51 14.54
C LYS A 214 -27.70 -27.63 13.71
N GLY A 215 -28.19 -28.09 12.56
CA GLY A 215 -28.97 -27.24 11.65
C GLY A 215 -28.16 -26.08 11.08
N VAL A 216 -26.86 -26.26 10.88
CA VAL A 216 -26.00 -25.34 10.11
C VAL A 216 -26.28 -25.52 8.61
N ILE A 217 -26.47 -26.76 8.20
CA ILE A 217 -26.85 -27.18 6.85
C ILE A 217 -28.12 -28.01 6.91
N GLU A 218 -28.85 -28.09 5.81
CA GLU A 218 -30.00 -28.99 5.64
C GLU A 218 -29.97 -29.68 4.28
N VAL A 219 -30.63 -30.83 4.19
CA VAL A 219 -30.81 -31.55 2.93
C VAL A 219 -31.92 -30.89 2.12
N VAL A 220 -31.66 -30.60 0.85
CA VAL A 220 -32.67 -30.09 -0.08
C VAL A 220 -33.53 -31.25 -0.56
N LYS A 221 -34.77 -31.32 -0.06
CA LYS A 221 -35.71 -32.41 -0.39
C LYS A 221 -36.13 -32.41 -1.86
N ASN A 222 -36.42 -31.22 -2.41
CA ASN A 222 -36.86 -31.04 -3.81
C ASN A 222 -35.89 -30.10 -4.54
N PRO A 223 -34.78 -30.59 -5.13
CA PRO A 223 -33.79 -29.73 -5.78
C PRO A 223 -34.34 -28.91 -6.97
N ASN A 224 -35.47 -29.31 -7.53
CA ASN A 224 -36.13 -28.64 -8.66
C ASN A 224 -37.09 -27.52 -8.23
N GLU A 225 -37.40 -27.42 -6.94
CA GLU A 225 -38.22 -26.35 -6.38
C GLU A 225 -37.30 -25.36 -5.66
N SER A 226 -37.42 -24.08 -6.01
CA SER A 226 -36.71 -22.99 -5.36
C SER A 226 -37.55 -21.71 -5.48
N THR A 227 -37.64 -20.97 -4.40
CA THR A 227 -38.29 -19.65 -4.36
C THR A 227 -37.30 -18.51 -4.60
N GLY A 228 -36.02 -18.81 -4.74
CA GLY A 228 -34.94 -17.83 -4.91
C GLY A 228 -33.82 -18.31 -5.85
N PRO A 229 -32.71 -17.55 -5.93
CA PRO A 229 -31.59 -17.89 -6.81
C PRO A 229 -30.95 -19.22 -6.39
N VAL A 230 -30.61 -20.06 -7.37
CA VAL A 230 -30.02 -21.39 -7.15
C VAL A 230 -28.58 -21.41 -7.63
N HIS A 231 -27.65 -21.74 -6.74
CA HIS A 231 -26.23 -21.85 -7.07
C HIS A 231 -25.54 -22.93 -6.24
N TYR A 232 -24.59 -23.64 -6.86
CA TYR A 232 -23.85 -24.75 -6.26
C TYR A 232 -22.39 -24.37 -6.03
N LEU A 233 -22.00 -24.32 -4.76
CA LEU A 233 -20.66 -24.02 -4.29
C LEU A 233 -19.77 -25.27 -4.33
N PRO A 234 -18.66 -25.24 -5.08
CA PRO A 234 -17.59 -26.21 -4.90
C PRO A 234 -17.00 -26.08 -3.49
N HIS A 235 -16.40 -27.15 -3.00
CA HIS A 235 -15.75 -27.17 -1.69
C HIS A 235 -14.50 -28.04 -1.68
N ARG A 236 -13.66 -27.80 -0.68
CA ARG A 236 -12.40 -28.55 -0.48
C ARG A 236 -12.06 -28.66 1.00
N ALA A 237 -11.29 -29.68 1.34
CA ALA A 237 -10.66 -29.80 2.65
C ALA A 237 -9.36 -28.99 2.71
N VAL A 238 -9.18 -28.30 3.82
CA VAL A 238 -7.91 -27.68 4.23
C VAL A 238 -7.49 -28.34 5.54
N VAL A 239 -6.26 -28.86 5.57
CA VAL A 239 -5.70 -29.50 6.77
C VAL A 239 -4.82 -28.47 7.48
N ARG A 240 -4.98 -28.36 8.79
CA ARG A 240 -4.24 -27.45 9.67
C ARG A 240 -3.59 -28.27 10.76
N GLU A 241 -2.33 -28.64 10.55
CA GLU A 241 -1.58 -29.49 11.48
C GLU A 241 -1.22 -28.77 12.80
N ASP A 242 -1.27 -27.44 12.79
CA ASP A 242 -0.98 -26.53 13.90
C ASP A 242 -2.13 -26.42 14.94
N LYS A 243 -3.32 -26.96 14.63
CA LYS A 243 -4.47 -26.91 15.55
C LYS A 243 -4.71 -28.24 16.26
N ASN A 244 -4.84 -28.16 17.60
CA ASN A 244 -5.06 -29.33 18.45
C ASN A 244 -6.48 -29.92 18.33
N THR A 245 -7.50 -29.11 18.03
CA THR A 245 -8.92 -29.51 18.17
C THR A 245 -9.67 -29.75 16.86
N THR A 246 -9.25 -29.17 15.72
CA THR A 246 -9.89 -29.44 14.42
C THR A 246 -8.88 -29.33 13.28
N LYS A 247 -8.19 -30.44 13.01
CA LYS A 247 -7.16 -30.53 11.97
C LYS A 247 -7.69 -30.40 10.55
N LEU A 248 -9.00 -30.62 10.31
CA LEU A 248 -9.61 -30.51 8.98
C LEU A 248 -10.72 -29.46 8.98
N ARG A 249 -10.72 -28.56 7.99
CA ARG A 249 -11.78 -27.58 7.74
C ARG A 249 -12.35 -27.73 6.33
N ILE A 250 -13.65 -27.56 6.20
CA ILE A 250 -14.36 -27.51 4.91
C ILE A 250 -14.42 -26.05 4.47
N VAL A 251 -13.91 -25.76 3.28
CA VAL A 251 -13.91 -24.41 2.68
C VAL A 251 -14.77 -24.41 1.42
N MET A 252 -15.76 -23.53 1.39
CA MET A 252 -16.62 -23.28 0.23
C MET A 252 -15.96 -22.28 -0.72
N ASP A 253 -16.13 -22.47 -2.02
CA ASP A 253 -15.55 -21.63 -3.07
C ASP A 253 -16.64 -20.83 -3.79
N ALA A 254 -17.05 -19.71 -3.20
CA ALA A 254 -18.06 -18.81 -3.75
C ALA A 254 -17.54 -17.88 -4.87
N SER A 255 -16.24 -17.95 -5.16
CA SER A 255 -15.60 -17.27 -6.29
C SER A 255 -15.49 -18.18 -7.52
N ALA A 256 -15.85 -19.46 -7.39
CA ALA A 256 -15.78 -20.42 -8.49
C ALA A 256 -16.70 -20.02 -9.66
N ARG A 257 -16.14 -20.02 -10.87
CA ARG A 257 -16.86 -19.77 -12.12
C ARG A 257 -16.81 -21.00 -13.02
N PRO A 258 -17.89 -21.30 -13.78
CA PRO A 258 -17.85 -22.37 -14.75
C PRO A 258 -16.75 -22.09 -15.80
N PRO A 259 -15.85 -23.04 -16.10
CA PRO A 259 -14.80 -22.85 -17.11
C PRO A 259 -15.33 -22.48 -18.50
N THR A 260 -16.55 -22.90 -18.79
CA THR A 260 -17.27 -22.69 -20.05
C THR A 260 -17.97 -21.34 -20.13
N GLN A 261 -18.04 -20.56 -19.05
CA GLN A 261 -18.75 -19.28 -18.97
C GLN A 261 -17.90 -18.24 -18.22
N ARG A 262 -16.78 -17.83 -18.82
CA ARG A 262 -15.83 -16.91 -18.16
C ARG A 262 -16.40 -15.51 -17.86
N SER A 263 -17.41 -15.08 -18.62
CA SER A 263 -18.12 -13.81 -18.43
C SER A 263 -19.24 -13.89 -17.39
N ALA A 264 -19.63 -15.09 -16.93
CA ALA A 264 -20.67 -15.23 -15.93
C ALA A 264 -20.15 -14.80 -14.54
N PRO A 265 -20.99 -14.14 -13.73
CA PRO A 265 -20.59 -13.76 -12.38
C PRO A 265 -20.47 -15.00 -11.47
N SER A 266 -19.56 -14.92 -10.50
CA SER A 266 -19.55 -15.85 -9.35
C SER A 266 -20.55 -15.37 -8.29
N LEU A 267 -20.88 -16.22 -7.30
CA LEU A 267 -21.76 -15.81 -6.20
C LEU A 267 -21.21 -14.55 -5.49
N ASN A 268 -19.90 -14.51 -5.21
CA ASN A 268 -19.27 -13.34 -4.60
C ASN A 268 -19.40 -12.05 -5.44
N ASN A 269 -19.50 -12.13 -6.77
CA ASN A 269 -19.76 -10.96 -7.61
C ASN A 269 -21.22 -10.49 -7.54
N CYS A 270 -22.14 -11.36 -7.11
CA CYS A 270 -23.58 -11.07 -7.03
C CYS A 270 -23.99 -10.57 -5.65
N LEU A 271 -23.07 -10.54 -4.68
CA LEU A 271 -23.32 -10.13 -3.31
C LEU A 271 -22.71 -8.75 -3.09
N HIS A 272 -23.47 -7.85 -2.45
CA HIS A 272 -22.88 -6.62 -1.95
C HIS A 272 -21.89 -6.96 -0.83
N THR A 273 -20.62 -6.60 -0.98
CA THR A 273 -19.61 -6.77 0.09
C THR A 273 -20.01 -6.01 1.36
N GLY A 274 -20.80 -4.95 1.20
CA GLY A 274 -21.22 -4.03 2.26
C GLY A 274 -20.08 -3.10 2.67
N PRO A 275 -20.40 -2.04 3.44
CA PRO A 275 -19.40 -1.15 4.00
C PRO A 275 -18.40 -1.92 4.87
N LEU A 276 -17.15 -1.47 4.89
CA LEU A 276 -16.15 -2.03 5.78
C LEU A 276 -16.44 -1.58 7.22
N LEU A 277 -17.26 -2.37 7.93
CA LEU A 277 -17.59 -2.14 9.33
C LEU A 277 -16.55 -2.71 10.31
N LEU A 278 -15.49 -3.35 9.81
CA LEU A 278 -14.40 -3.78 10.66
C LEU A 278 -13.66 -2.56 11.19
N LYS A 279 -13.54 -2.45 12.53
CA LYS A 279 -12.63 -1.48 13.12
C LYS A 279 -11.22 -1.81 12.62
N GLN A 280 -10.39 -0.79 12.39
CA GLN A 280 -9.06 -1.03 11.83
C GLN A 280 -8.21 -1.81 12.83
N LEU A 281 -7.52 -2.85 12.33
CA LEU A 281 -6.64 -3.72 13.12
C LEU A 281 -5.65 -2.92 13.97
N VAL A 282 -5.02 -1.90 13.38
CA VAL A 282 -4.08 -1.04 14.09
C VAL A 282 -4.76 -0.26 15.21
N GLY A 283 -5.95 0.30 14.97
CA GLY A 283 -6.71 1.03 15.99
C GLY A 283 -7.02 0.16 17.21
N ILE A 284 -7.46 -1.07 16.97
CA ILE A 284 -7.68 -2.09 18.00
C ILE A 284 -6.41 -2.40 18.77
N LEU A 285 -5.30 -2.69 18.10
CA LEU A 285 -4.03 -3.01 18.75
C LEU A 285 -3.47 -1.83 19.56
N LEU A 286 -3.70 -0.60 19.11
CA LEU A 286 -3.35 0.60 19.85
C LEU A 286 -4.21 0.76 21.10
N ARG A 287 -5.53 0.57 21.01
CA ARG A 287 -6.43 0.58 22.19
C ARG A 287 -6.05 -0.51 23.18
N PHE A 288 -5.77 -1.71 22.69
CA PHE A 288 -5.24 -2.81 23.51
C PHE A 288 -3.99 -2.40 24.29
N ARG A 289 -3.08 -1.61 23.71
CA ARG A 289 -1.90 -1.09 24.41
C ARG A 289 -2.19 0.04 25.40
N LEU A 290 -3.33 0.71 25.29
CA LEU A 290 -3.72 1.86 26.13
C LEU A 290 -4.62 1.47 27.32
N MET A 291 -5.24 0.29 27.28
CA MET A 291 -6.10 -0.22 28.34
C MET A 291 -5.28 -0.76 29.51
N ASP A 292 -5.48 -0.29 30.73
CA ASP A 292 -4.67 -0.76 31.87
C ASP A 292 -4.83 -2.27 32.13
N ARG A 293 -6.08 -2.76 32.13
CA ARG A 293 -6.44 -4.17 32.31
C ARG A 293 -7.39 -4.59 31.20
N VAL A 294 -7.18 -5.77 30.63
CA VAL A 294 -7.92 -6.25 29.44
C VAL A 294 -8.42 -7.66 29.67
N ILE A 295 -9.69 -7.88 29.35
CA ILE A 295 -10.31 -9.19 29.18
C ILE A 295 -10.49 -9.43 27.69
N LEU A 296 -10.19 -10.65 27.24
CA LEU A 296 -10.41 -11.11 25.87
C LEU A 296 -11.45 -12.23 25.89
N ALA A 297 -12.27 -12.30 24.86
CA ALA A 297 -13.22 -13.39 24.64
C ALA A 297 -13.49 -13.58 23.14
N ASP A 298 -13.88 -14.79 22.77
CA ASP A 298 -14.21 -15.17 21.39
C ASP A 298 -15.69 -15.48 21.25
N ILE A 299 -16.28 -15.06 20.13
CA ILE A 299 -17.60 -15.49 19.72
C ILE A 299 -17.48 -16.86 19.06
N GLU A 300 -18.11 -17.89 19.64
CA GLU A 300 -18.05 -19.24 19.11
C GLU A 300 -18.60 -19.30 17.68
N LYS A 301 -17.74 -19.64 16.72
CA LYS A 301 -18.12 -19.87 15.31
C LYS A 301 -19.02 -18.73 14.78
N ALA A 302 -18.60 -17.48 15.00
CA ALA A 302 -19.43 -16.28 14.89
C ALA A 302 -20.36 -16.23 13.66
N PHE A 303 -19.85 -16.49 12.44
CA PHE A 303 -20.71 -16.51 11.23
C PHE A 303 -21.84 -17.55 11.31
N LEU A 304 -21.56 -18.72 11.85
CA LEU A 304 -22.55 -19.78 12.02
C LEU A 304 -23.54 -19.48 13.14
N GLN A 305 -23.45 -18.36 13.85
CA GLN A 305 -24.51 -17.93 14.77
C GLN A 305 -25.61 -17.15 14.04
N LEU A 306 -25.37 -16.69 12.82
CA LEU A 306 -26.35 -15.95 12.01
C LEU A 306 -27.10 -16.88 11.07
N GLY A 307 -28.43 -16.82 11.10
CA GLY A 307 -29.32 -17.54 10.20
C GLY A 307 -29.46 -16.85 8.84
N VAL A 308 -29.54 -17.63 7.77
CA VAL A 308 -29.86 -17.16 6.42
C VAL A 308 -31.36 -17.36 6.19
N ARG A 309 -32.04 -16.32 5.69
CA ARG A 309 -33.45 -16.37 5.30
C ARG A 309 -33.69 -17.49 4.29
N GLU A 310 -34.78 -18.22 4.44
CA GLU A 310 -35.07 -19.42 3.63
C GLU A 310 -35.03 -19.15 2.13
N THR A 311 -35.53 -17.98 1.68
CA THR A 311 -35.52 -17.55 0.28
C THR A 311 -34.13 -17.46 -0.35
N ASP A 312 -33.10 -17.27 0.47
CA ASP A 312 -31.74 -16.99 0.00
C ASP A 312 -30.83 -18.23 0.12
N ARG A 313 -31.25 -19.25 0.87
CA ARG A 313 -30.41 -20.44 1.18
C ARG A 313 -30.00 -21.20 -0.08
N ASP A 314 -30.84 -21.22 -1.10
CA ASP A 314 -30.61 -22.02 -2.31
C ASP A 314 -29.45 -21.53 -3.19
N CYS A 315 -28.93 -20.32 -2.95
CA CYS A 315 -27.71 -19.85 -3.60
C CYS A 315 -26.43 -20.42 -2.95
N THR A 316 -26.57 -21.11 -1.81
CA THR A 316 -25.46 -21.72 -1.06
C THR A 316 -25.45 -23.25 -1.14
N ARG A 317 -26.13 -23.84 -2.13
CA ARG A 317 -26.20 -25.30 -2.26
C ARG A 317 -24.81 -25.89 -2.46
N PHE A 318 -24.61 -27.13 -2.03
CA PHE A 318 -23.40 -27.88 -2.33
C PHE A 318 -23.67 -29.38 -2.38
N LEU A 319 -22.74 -30.11 -3.00
CA LEU A 319 -22.92 -31.53 -3.32
C LEU A 319 -22.10 -32.42 -2.40
N TRP A 320 -22.68 -33.55 -2.02
CA TRP A 320 -21.96 -34.66 -1.39
C TRP A 320 -22.48 -36.00 -1.95
N VAL A 321 -22.02 -37.13 -1.43
CA VAL A 321 -22.42 -38.48 -1.86
C VAL A 321 -22.66 -39.39 -0.67
N ASN A 322 -23.58 -40.35 -0.83
CA ASN A 322 -23.73 -41.45 0.13
C ASN A 322 -22.53 -42.41 -0.01
N ASN A 323 -22.08 -42.98 1.11
CA ASN A 323 -20.97 -43.93 1.18
C ASN A 323 -19.75 -43.50 0.34
N PRO A 324 -19.12 -42.35 0.63
CA PRO A 324 -18.05 -41.77 -0.19
C PRO A 324 -16.83 -42.69 -0.41
N LYS A 325 -16.62 -43.69 0.47
CA LYS A 325 -15.56 -44.71 0.34
C LYS A 325 -15.84 -45.72 -0.77
N GLU A 326 -17.11 -46.04 -1.02
CA GLU A 326 -17.54 -47.08 -1.97
C GLU A 326 -17.66 -46.54 -3.40
N ILE A 327 -17.63 -45.21 -3.58
CA ILE A 327 -17.76 -44.55 -4.88
C ILE A 327 -16.56 -44.87 -5.80
N LEU A 328 -16.80 -45.43 -6.97
CA LEU A 328 -15.75 -45.56 -7.99
C LEU A 328 -15.57 -44.22 -8.72
N LEU A 329 -14.38 -43.61 -8.60
CA LEU A 329 -14.10 -42.28 -9.18
C LEU A 329 -14.21 -42.26 -10.71
N GLU A 330 -13.91 -43.39 -11.37
CA GLU A 330 -14.02 -43.54 -12.83
C GLU A 330 -15.46 -43.37 -13.34
N ASN A 331 -16.45 -43.68 -12.50
CA ASN A 331 -17.87 -43.58 -12.83
C ASN A 331 -18.58 -42.43 -12.10
N PHE A 332 -17.82 -41.47 -11.55
CA PHE A 332 -18.37 -40.40 -10.71
C PHE A 332 -19.45 -39.55 -11.41
N GLN A 333 -19.41 -39.46 -12.74
CA GLN A 333 -20.43 -38.76 -13.52
C GLN A 333 -21.85 -39.29 -13.26
N TYR A 334 -21.99 -40.59 -12.96
CA TYR A 334 -23.27 -41.24 -12.66
C TYR A 334 -23.59 -41.31 -11.16
N ALA A 335 -22.67 -40.89 -10.29
CA ALA A 335 -22.91 -40.89 -8.85
C ALA A 335 -24.11 -40.01 -8.50
N GLN A 336 -25.01 -40.54 -7.67
CA GLN A 336 -26.10 -39.79 -7.08
C GLN A 336 -25.54 -38.88 -5.99
N CYS A 337 -25.82 -37.58 -6.10
CA CYS A 337 -25.35 -36.59 -5.15
C CYS A 337 -26.47 -36.21 -4.19
N ILE A 338 -26.13 -36.09 -2.90
CA ILE A 338 -26.96 -35.42 -1.92
C ILE A 338 -26.74 -33.92 -2.10
N VAL A 339 -27.84 -33.17 -2.13
CA VAL A 339 -27.80 -31.70 -2.19
C VAL A 339 -28.03 -31.15 -0.79
N TYR A 340 -27.02 -30.46 -0.26
CA TYR A 340 -27.13 -29.68 0.96
C TYR A 340 -27.26 -28.20 0.63
N ARG A 341 -27.78 -27.40 1.56
CA ARG A 341 -27.70 -25.92 1.54
C ARG A 341 -27.43 -25.40 2.94
N PHE A 342 -26.84 -24.21 3.04
CA PHE A 342 -26.60 -23.59 4.34
C PHE A 342 -27.86 -22.91 4.86
N CYS A 343 -28.16 -23.14 6.14
CA CYS A 343 -29.18 -22.41 6.89
C CYS A 343 -28.59 -21.21 7.63
N ARG A 344 -27.26 -21.11 7.66
CA ARG A 344 -26.48 -20.13 8.43
C ARG A 344 -25.41 -19.49 7.57
N VAL A 345 -24.93 -18.31 7.94
CA VAL A 345 -23.91 -17.60 7.17
C VAL A 345 -22.63 -18.42 7.15
N SER A 346 -22.19 -18.84 5.97
CA SER A 346 -21.01 -19.68 5.80
C SER A 346 -19.75 -18.85 5.53
N PHE A 347 -18.60 -19.40 5.92
CA PHE A 347 -17.31 -18.83 5.53
C PHE A 347 -17.12 -18.91 4.00
N GLY A 348 -16.57 -17.85 3.41
CA GLY A 348 -16.20 -17.81 1.98
C GLY A 348 -17.05 -16.85 1.14
N LEU A 349 -18.14 -16.30 1.68
CA LEU A 349 -18.90 -15.23 1.03
C LEU A 349 -18.29 -13.86 1.36
N THR A 350 -18.13 -12.99 0.36
CA THR A 350 -17.62 -11.62 0.50
C THR A 350 -18.42 -10.78 1.49
N VAL A 351 -19.74 -11.01 1.56
CA VAL A 351 -20.69 -10.30 2.43
C VAL A 351 -20.67 -10.76 3.90
N SER A 352 -20.09 -11.93 4.21
CA SER A 352 -20.16 -12.51 5.57
C SER A 352 -19.61 -11.59 6.67
N PRO A 353 -18.41 -10.97 6.51
CA PRO A 353 -17.85 -10.08 7.52
C PRO A 353 -18.76 -8.88 7.82
N PHE A 354 -19.34 -8.29 6.78
CA PHE A 354 -20.29 -7.20 6.92
C PHE A 354 -21.50 -7.62 7.75
N LEU A 355 -22.14 -8.73 7.37
CA LEU A 355 -23.34 -9.24 8.04
C LEU A 355 -23.12 -9.53 9.52
N LEU A 356 -21.97 -10.12 9.86
CA LEU A 356 -21.60 -10.39 11.25
C LEU A 356 -21.46 -9.09 12.05
N ASN A 357 -20.62 -8.16 11.58
CA ASN A 357 -20.34 -6.93 12.30
C ASN A 357 -21.59 -6.04 12.41
N ALA A 358 -22.38 -5.93 11.34
CA ALA A 358 -23.61 -5.16 11.34
C ALA A 358 -24.62 -5.74 12.34
N THR A 359 -24.80 -7.06 12.36
CA THR A 359 -25.72 -7.72 13.32
C THR A 359 -25.27 -7.51 14.75
N ILE A 360 -23.97 -7.70 15.06
CA ILE A 360 -23.47 -7.50 16.43
C ILE A 360 -23.63 -6.04 16.86
N ARG A 361 -23.37 -5.06 15.98
CA ARG A 361 -23.57 -3.64 16.29
C ARG A 361 -25.03 -3.30 16.56
N GLU A 362 -25.96 -3.78 15.73
CA GLU A 362 -27.40 -3.58 15.98
C GLU A 362 -27.87 -4.30 17.24
N HIS A 363 -27.25 -5.42 17.60
CA HIS A 363 -27.56 -6.12 18.84
C HIS A 363 -27.04 -5.36 20.07
N LEU A 364 -25.79 -4.91 20.05
CA LEU A 364 -25.17 -4.16 21.14
C LEU A 364 -25.86 -2.81 21.37
N SER A 365 -26.42 -2.18 20.33
CA SER A 365 -27.15 -0.91 20.45
C SER A 365 -28.47 -1.03 21.23
N LEU A 366 -28.97 -2.25 21.44
CA LEU A 366 -30.14 -2.51 22.30
C LEU A 366 -29.81 -2.37 23.80
N PHE A 367 -28.53 -2.35 24.16
CA PHE A 367 -28.06 -2.32 25.54
C PHE A 367 -27.38 -0.99 25.85
N ASP A 368 -27.98 -0.20 26.75
CA ASP A 368 -27.33 0.98 27.30
C ASP A 368 -26.41 0.61 28.48
N SER A 369 -25.32 -0.09 28.16
CA SER A 369 -24.32 -0.53 29.13
C SER A 369 -22.91 -0.05 28.76
N PRO A 370 -22.07 0.33 29.74
CA PRO A 370 -20.64 0.53 29.52
C PRO A 370 -19.93 -0.68 28.90
N VAL A 371 -20.35 -1.91 29.24
CA VAL A 371 -19.78 -3.15 28.67
C VAL A 371 -20.12 -3.25 27.19
N ALA A 372 -21.40 -3.08 26.81
CA ALA A 372 -21.82 -3.12 25.42
C ALA A 372 -21.09 -2.10 24.54
N ARG A 373 -20.95 -0.86 25.03
CA ARG A 373 -20.20 0.21 24.33
C ARG A 373 -18.72 -0.13 24.19
N THR A 374 -18.10 -0.62 25.27
CA THR A 374 -16.69 -1.03 25.23
C THR A 374 -16.46 -2.13 24.20
N ILE A 375 -17.36 -3.11 24.13
CA ILE A 375 -17.29 -4.20 23.15
C ILE A 375 -17.47 -3.67 21.73
N GLU A 376 -18.45 -2.80 21.47
CA GLU A 376 -18.70 -2.22 20.13
C GLU A 376 -17.47 -1.48 19.58
N GLU A 377 -16.77 -0.73 20.43
CA GLU A 377 -15.54 -0.03 20.07
C GLU A 377 -14.33 -0.95 19.82
N ASN A 378 -14.36 -2.16 20.39
CA ASN A 378 -13.21 -3.05 20.50
C ASN A 378 -13.47 -4.47 19.97
N LEU A 379 -14.47 -4.61 19.10
CA LEU A 379 -14.78 -5.83 18.37
C LEU A 379 -13.92 -5.93 17.09
N TYR A 380 -13.30 -7.09 16.89
CA TYR A 380 -12.63 -7.45 15.64
C TYR A 380 -13.10 -8.81 15.16
N VAL A 381 -14.02 -8.83 14.18
CA VAL A 381 -14.64 -10.05 13.66
C VAL A 381 -15.33 -10.84 14.81
N ASP A 382 -14.65 -11.85 15.36
CA ASP A 382 -15.10 -12.72 16.43
C ASP A 382 -14.38 -12.48 17.76
N ASN A 383 -13.33 -11.66 17.78
CA ASN A 383 -12.56 -11.32 18.98
C ASN A 383 -13.16 -10.08 19.67
N ILE A 384 -13.41 -10.19 20.96
CA ILE A 384 -13.91 -9.13 21.82
C ILE A 384 -12.82 -8.75 22.83
N MET A 385 -12.65 -7.43 23.04
CA MET A 385 -11.84 -6.93 24.15
C MET A 385 -12.67 -6.03 25.06
N ILE A 386 -12.50 -6.22 26.37
CA ILE A 386 -13.17 -5.44 27.40
C ILE A 386 -12.09 -4.81 28.28
N GLN A 387 -12.12 -3.49 28.41
CA GLN A 387 -11.29 -2.77 29.38
C GLN A 387 -11.88 -2.90 30.77
N VAL A 388 -11.05 -3.19 31.77
CA VAL A 388 -11.43 -3.12 33.19
C VAL A 388 -10.69 -1.94 33.82
N LYS A 389 -11.42 -0.95 34.32
CA LYS A 389 -10.82 0.18 35.04
C LYS A 389 -10.58 -0.16 36.50
N GLU A 390 -9.79 0.67 37.16
CA GLU A 390 -9.58 0.54 38.60
C GLU A 390 -10.90 0.70 39.36
N GLY A 391 -11.20 -0.23 40.27
CA GLY A 391 -12.44 -0.26 41.03
C GLY A 391 -13.62 -0.99 40.35
N GLU A 392 -13.51 -1.35 39.07
CA GLU A 392 -14.54 -2.14 38.37
C GLU A 392 -14.41 -3.64 38.64
N ASP A 393 -15.55 -4.34 38.65
CA ASP A 393 -15.60 -5.79 38.84
C ASP A 393 -15.52 -6.54 37.50
N ALA A 394 -14.31 -7.04 37.19
CA ALA A 394 -14.04 -7.85 36.02
C ALA A 394 -15.01 -9.05 35.85
N LYS A 395 -15.42 -9.69 36.96
CA LYS A 395 -16.35 -10.82 36.92
C LYS A 395 -17.71 -10.39 36.39
N GLN A 396 -18.23 -9.29 36.94
CA GLN A 396 -19.54 -8.78 36.55
C GLN A 396 -19.56 -8.41 35.06
N MET A 397 -18.49 -7.80 34.56
CA MET A 397 -18.37 -7.46 33.13
C MET A 397 -18.33 -8.70 32.22
N CYS A 398 -17.68 -9.79 32.66
CA CYS A 398 -17.74 -11.06 31.94
C CYS A 398 -19.15 -11.65 31.92
N LEU A 399 -19.84 -11.68 33.05
CA LEU A 399 -21.21 -12.21 33.14
C LEU A 399 -22.19 -11.38 32.30
N GLU A 400 -22.09 -10.07 32.39
CA GLU A 400 -22.90 -9.15 31.60
C GLU A 400 -22.64 -9.32 30.09
N SER A 401 -21.37 -9.48 29.67
CA SER A 401 -21.08 -9.74 28.25
C SER A 401 -21.64 -11.08 27.77
N ILE A 402 -21.63 -12.12 28.62
CA ILE A 402 -22.29 -13.40 28.32
C ILE A 402 -23.80 -13.21 28.16
N GLU A 403 -24.46 -12.51 29.08
CA GLU A 403 -25.91 -12.27 29.05
C GLU A 403 -26.33 -11.48 27.80
N ILE A 404 -25.58 -10.41 27.47
CA ILE A 404 -25.78 -9.62 26.26
C ILE A 404 -25.77 -10.55 25.05
N PHE A 405 -24.68 -11.26 24.79
CA PHE A 405 -24.56 -12.09 23.58
C PHE A 405 -25.53 -13.28 23.56
N GLN A 406 -25.83 -13.89 24.71
CA GLN A 406 -26.80 -14.98 24.82
C GLN A 406 -28.20 -14.53 24.40
N SER A 407 -28.60 -13.30 24.75
CA SER A 407 -29.89 -12.75 24.32
C SER A 407 -30.00 -12.60 22.79
N GLY A 408 -28.86 -12.45 22.10
CA GLY A 408 -28.75 -12.44 20.64
C GLY A 408 -28.56 -13.82 20.00
N GLY A 409 -28.60 -14.89 20.79
CA GLY A 409 -28.36 -16.27 20.32
C GLY A 409 -26.89 -16.57 20.00
N MET A 410 -25.97 -15.79 20.56
CA MET A 410 -24.52 -15.93 20.35
C MET A 410 -23.83 -16.41 21.64
N THR A 411 -22.88 -17.33 21.51
CA THR A 411 -22.13 -17.87 22.65
C THR A 411 -20.73 -17.27 22.70
N LEU A 412 -20.36 -16.70 23.86
CA LEU A 412 -18.98 -16.29 24.16
C LEU A 412 -18.20 -17.43 24.82
N ARG A 413 -16.92 -17.54 24.50
CA ARG A 413 -16.00 -18.55 25.03
C ARG A 413 -14.56 -18.05 25.05
N GLU A 414 -13.64 -18.90 25.49
CA GLU A 414 -12.19 -18.66 25.49
C GLU A 414 -11.79 -17.38 26.25
N PHE A 415 -12.49 -17.07 27.35
CA PHE A 415 -12.18 -15.91 28.18
C PHE A 415 -10.73 -15.97 28.69
N SER A 416 -9.98 -14.88 28.49
CA SER A 416 -8.57 -14.74 28.88
C SER A 416 -8.23 -13.31 29.35
N GLY A 417 -7.01 -13.07 29.86
CA GLY A 417 -6.57 -11.75 30.32
C GLY A 417 -6.69 -11.51 31.84
N PHE A 418 -7.18 -10.32 32.22
CA PHE A 418 -7.41 -9.82 33.59
C PHE A 418 -8.93 -9.92 33.91
N LEU A 419 -9.58 -11.03 34.22
CA LEU A 419 -9.27 -12.21 35.03
C LEU A 419 -10.25 -13.33 34.60
N PRO A 420 -9.78 -14.56 34.28
CA PRO A 420 -10.69 -15.70 34.09
C PRO A 420 -10.48 -16.89 35.07
N ASN A 421 -9.26 -17.19 35.53
CA ASN A 421 -8.97 -18.39 36.36
C ASN A 421 -9.16 -18.21 37.87
N GLU A 422 -9.00 -16.99 38.40
CA GLU A 422 -9.03 -16.74 39.86
C GLU A 422 -10.44 -16.43 40.37
N ILE A 423 -11.44 -16.48 39.47
CA ILE A 423 -12.82 -16.12 39.78
C ILE A 423 -13.58 -17.35 40.29
N LYS A 424 -13.79 -17.40 41.60
CA LYS A 424 -14.65 -18.42 42.24
C LYS A 424 -16.08 -18.34 41.64
N GLY A 425 -16.51 -19.42 41.01
CA GLY A 425 -17.84 -19.57 40.42
C GLY A 425 -18.01 -19.02 38.99
N PHE A 426 -16.95 -18.68 38.27
CA PHE A 426 -17.04 -18.48 36.82
C PHE A 426 -17.07 -19.85 36.10
N PRO A 427 -17.90 -20.05 35.06
CA PRO A 427 -17.96 -21.32 34.33
C PRO A 427 -16.60 -21.68 33.72
N ALA A 428 -15.99 -22.77 34.20
CA ALA A 428 -14.65 -23.18 33.79
C ALA A 428 -14.61 -23.56 32.30
N GLU A 429 -15.73 -24.02 31.75
CA GLU A 429 -15.91 -24.34 30.33
C GLU A 429 -15.79 -23.13 29.40
N ASN A 430 -16.03 -21.91 29.90
CA ASN A 430 -15.92 -20.68 29.11
C ASN A 430 -14.49 -20.13 29.10
N LEU A 431 -13.58 -20.70 29.89
CA LEU A 431 -12.20 -20.23 30.01
C LEU A 431 -11.34 -20.72 28.85
N ALA A 432 -10.37 -19.89 28.45
CA ALA A 432 -9.35 -20.33 27.49
C ALA A 432 -8.60 -21.55 28.04
N THR A 433 -8.44 -22.58 27.21
CA THR A 433 -7.81 -23.85 27.60
C THR A 433 -6.32 -23.68 27.94
N ASP A 434 -5.63 -22.79 27.22
CA ASP A 434 -4.25 -22.43 27.47
C ASP A 434 -4.15 -20.94 27.79
N GLN A 435 -4.18 -20.61 29.07
CA GLN A 435 -4.05 -19.22 29.49
C GLN A 435 -2.59 -18.71 29.51
N ASN A 436 -1.61 -19.56 29.23
CA ASN A 436 -0.21 -19.15 29.15
C ASN A 436 0.17 -18.73 27.73
N ASN A 437 -0.62 -19.11 26.73
CA ASN A 437 -0.41 -18.81 25.32
C ASN A 437 -1.53 -17.95 24.74
N VAL A 438 -1.85 -16.86 25.44
CA VAL A 438 -2.85 -15.89 24.98
C VAL A 438 -2.29 -15.11 23.80
N LYS A 439 -3.11 -14.93 22.77
CA LYS A 439 -2.80 -14.10 21.60
C LYS A 439 -3.85 -13.03 21.45
N ILE A 440 -3.41 -11.85 21.03
CA ILE A 440 -4.28 -10.77 20.58
C ILE A 440 -4.09 -10.58 19.09
N LEU A 441 -5.10 -10.94 18.29
CA LEU A 441 -5.08 -10.81 16.82
C LEU A 441 -3.78 -11.35 16.20
N GLY A 442 -3.35 -12.53 16.64
CA GLY A 442 -2.12 -13.19 16.19
C GLY A 442 -0.83 -12.78 16.90
N ILE A 443 -0.81 -11.75 17.74
CA ILE A 443 0.37 -11.36 18.53
C ILE A 443 0.34 -12.06 19.90
N PRO A 444 1.34 -12.87 20.26
CA PRO A 444 1.43 -13.45 21.60
C PRO A 444 1.53 -12.37 22.69
N TRP A 445 0.79 -12.57 23.78
CA TRP A 445 0.78 -11.71 24.96
C TRP A 445 1.06 -12.52 26.23
N THR A 446 2.12 -12.15 26.94
CA THR A 446 2.46 -12.71 28.25
C THR A 446 1.82 -11.85 29.33
N ARG A 447 0.84 -12.42 30.03
CA ARG A 447 0.02 -11.70 31.02
C ARG A 447 0.81 -11.27 32.25
N ASP A 448 1.61 -12.17 32.83
CA ASP A 448 2.32 -11.94 34.10
C ASP A 448 3.30 -10.76 34.02
N SER A 449 4.03 -10.66 32.90
CA SER A 449 4.95 -9.56 32.63
C SER A 449 4.33 -8.39 31.87
N ASP A 450 3.06 -8.53 31.46
CA ASP A 450 2.33 -7.62 30.60
C ASP A 450 3.09 -7.17 29.33
N THR A 451 3.58 -8.15 28.57
CA THR A 451 4.41 -7.93 27.37
C THR A 451 3.86 -8.61 26.14
N ILE A 452 3.90 -7.92 25.00
CA ILE A 452 3.68 -8.53 23.68
C ILE A 452 5.00 -9.08 23.15
N VAL A 453 4.94 -10.18 22.40
CA VAL A 453 6.12 -10.85 21.84
C VAL A 453 6.03 -10.88 20.32
N LEU A 454 6.93 -10.16 19.65
CA LEU A 454 7.07 -10.19 18.20
C LEU A 454 8.10 -11.26 17.82
N LYS A 455 7.69 -12.19 16.95
CA LYS A 455 8.52 -13.32 16.52
C LYS A 455 9.17 -13.01 15.19
N LEU A 456 10.51 -13.08 15.14
CA LEU A 456 11.24 -13.07 13.88
C LEU A 456 11.17 -14.45 13.23
N ALA A 457 11.10 -14.46 11.90
CA ALA A 457 11.00 -15.71 11.15
C ALA A 457 12.33 -16.47 11.18
N LYS A 458 12.26 -17.79 11.34
CA LYS A 458 13.41 -18.67 11.10
C LYS A 458 13.44 -19.06 9.63
N PHE A 459 14.64 -19.12 9.06
CA PHE A 459 14.84 -19.52 7.67
C PHE A 459 15.55 -20.86 7.61
N ASN A 460 14.96 -21.80 6.88
CA ASN A 460 15.55 -23.09 6.56
C ASN A 460 15.45 -23.29 5.04
N GLY A 461 16.48 -23.88 4.43
CA GLY A 461 16.47 -24.26 3.01
C GLY A 461 17.21 -23.28 2.11
N LYS A 462 16.89 -23.33 0.80
CA LYS A 462 17.64 -22.60 -0.23
C LYS A 462 17.07 -21.19 -0.45
N PRO A 463 17.93 -20.16 -0.52
CA PRO A 463 17.52 -18.81 -0.89
C PRO A 463 16.98 -18.77 -2.33
N THR A 464 15.73 -18.36 -2.48
CA THR A 464 15.04 -18.11 -3.75
C THR A 464 14.14 -16.88 -3.57
N LYS A 465 13.69 -16.25 -4.65
CA LYS A 465 12.77 -15.12 -4.56
C LYS A 465 11.51 -15.47 -3.74
N ARG A 466 10.96 -16.68 -3.92
CA ARG A 466 9.77 -17.16 -3.17
C ARG A 466 10.07 -17.34 -1.69
N THR A 467 11.18 -18.00 -1.34
CA THR A 467 11.50 -18.30 0.06
C THR A 467 11.86 -17.06 0.86
N LEU A 468 12.53 -16.08 0.23
CA LEU A 468 12.79 -14.77 0.84
C LEU A 468 11.48 -14.04 1.16
N LEU A 469 10.60 -13.88 0.17
CA LEU A 469 9.31 -13.19 0.34
C LEU A 469 8.47 -13.85 1.44
N SER A 470 8.35 -15.19 1.41
CA SER A 470 7.62 -15.96 2.41
C SER A 470 8.18 -15.74 3.82
N THR A 471 9.51 -15.73 3.97
CA THR A 471 10.17 -15.51 5.26
C THR A 471 9.91 -14.12 5.82
N ILE A 472 9.96 -13.08 4.98
CA ILE A 472 9.65 -11.70 5.40
C ILE A 472 8.19 -11.59 5.82
N ALA A 473 7.27 -12.19 5.05
CA ALA A 473 5.84 -12.17 5.33
C ALA A 473 5.44 -12.93 6.62
N LYS A 474 6.25 -13.90 7.07
CA LYS A 474 6.06 -14.60 8.36
C LYS A 474 6.27 -13.69 9.57
N VAL A 475 6.93 -12.53 9.42
CA VAL A 475 7.07 -11.54 10.50
C VAL A 475 5.80 -10.69 10.58
N TYR A 476 4.93 -11.02 11.52
CA TYR A 476 3.69 -10.28 11.76
C TYR A 476 3.90 -9.13 12.74
N ASP A 477 3.94 -7.91 12.21
CA ASP A 477 4.11 -6.67 12.97
C ASP A 477 3.20 -5.55 12.43
N PRO A 478 1.89 -5.59 12.74
CA PRO A 478 0.93 -4.60 12.25
C PRO A 478 1.22 -3.17 12.72
N LEU A 479 1.87 -3.01 13.88
CA LEU A 479 2.24 -1.71 14.45
C LEU A 479 3.60 -1.20 13.96
N GLY A 480 4.38 -2.02 13.25
CA GLY A 480 5.70 -1.68 12.74
C GLY A 480 6.79 -1.50 13.81
N LEU A 481 6.61 -2.05 15.01
CA LEU A 481 7.55 -1.86 16.13
C LEU A 481 8.95 -2.46 15.87
N VAL A 482 9.04 -3.40 14.92
CA VAL A 482 10.30 -4.03 14.48
C VAL A 482 10.56 -3.79 12.99
N SER A 483 9.89 -2.80 12.39
CA SER A 483 10.05 -2.46 10.97
C SER A 483 11.50 -2.18 10.53
N PRO A 484 12.41 -1.62 11.36
CA PRO A 484 13.82 -1.46 11.00
C PRO A 484 14.54 -2.79 10.70
N ILE A 485 14.19 -3.87 11.41
CA ILE A 485 14.77 -5.20 11.20
C ILE A 485 14.27 -5.79 9.88
N VAL A 486 12.96 -5.69 9.66
CA VAL A 486 12.31 -6.19 8.44
C VAL A 486 12.78 -5.42 7.21
N LEU A 487 13.11 -4.14 7.35
CA LEU A 487 13.59 -3.30 6.26
C LEU A 487 14.89 -3.82 5.64
N GLN A 488 15.84 -4.29 6.46
CA GLN A 488 17.09 -4.88 5.95
C GLN A 488 16.81 -6.07 5.02
N ALA A 489 15.86 -6.93 5.39
CA ALA A 489 15.44 -8.06 4.56
C ALA A 489 14.76 -7.58 3.26
N LYS A 490 13.97 -6.50 3.34
CA LYS A 490 13.31 -5.91 2.17
C LYS A 490 14.30 -5.28 1.18
N PHE A 491 15.45 -4.75 1.62
CA PHE A 491 16.50 -4.28 0.72
C PHE A 491 17.12 -5.41 -0.10
N ILE A 492 17.40 -6.55 0.53
CA ILE A 492 17.89 -7.74 -0.19
C ILE A 492 16.82 -8.22 -1.17
N LEU A 493 15.56 -8.30 -0.73
CA LEU A 493 14.44 -8.69 -1.58
C LEU A 493 14.30 -7.78 -2.81
N GLN A 494 14.40 -6.46 -2.64
CA GLN A 494 14.36 -5.50 -3.74
C GLN A 494 15.44 -5.79 -4.79
N ARG A 495 16.70 -6.00 -4.37
CA ARG A 495 17.80 -6.34 -5.28
C ARG A 495 17.56 -7.66 -6.03
N VAL A 496 16.95 -8.64 -5.37
CA VAL A 496 16.53 -9.90 -6.01
C VAL A 496 15.43 -9.67 -7.04
N PHE A 497 14.52 -8.72 -6.81
CA PHE A 497 13.53 -8.33 -7.82
C PHE A 497 14.16 -7.60 -9.00
N GLU A 498 15.06 -6.67 -8.76
CA GLU A 498 15.77 -5.90 -9.79
C GLU A 498 16.63 -6.80 -10.70
N ALA A 499 17.22 -7.86 -10.14
CA ALA A 499 17.97 -8.87 -10.89
C ALA A 499 17.09 -9.83 -11.71
N ASN A 500 15.76 -9.70 -11.64
CA ASN A 500 14.79 -10.45 -12.44
C ASN A 500 14.90 -11.99 -12.35
N TYR A 501 15.25 -12.52 -11.17
CA TYR A 501 15.24 -13.98 -10.93
C TYR A 501 13.83 -14.57 -11.09
N LYS A 502 13.74 -15.81 -11.59
CA LYS A 502 12.51 -16.62 -11.50
C LYS A 502 12.20 -16.97 -10.04
N TRP A 503 10.93 -17.22 -9.72
CA TRP A 503 10.45 -17.42 -8.35
C TRP A 503 11.22 -18.47 -7.54
N ASP A 504 11.49 -19.62 -8.16
CA ASP A 504 12.09 -20.79 -7.52
C ASP A 504 13.54 -21.04 -7.97
N ALA A 505 14.12 -20.10 -8.72
CA ALA A 505 15.53 -20.18 -9.11
C ALA A 505 16.45 -19.87 -7.92
N PRO A 506 17.59 -20.58 -7.78
CA PRO A 506 18.59 -20.24 -6.78
C PRO A 506 19.17 -18.84 -7.05
N LEU A 507 19.44 -18.11 -5.96
CA LEU A 507 20.15 -16.83 -6.02
C LEU A 507 21.65 -17.05 -6.28
N ASP A 508 22.36 -16.01 -6.69
CA ASP A 508 23.82 -16.06 -6.76
C ASP A 508 24.47 -16.18 -5.37
N ASP A 509 25.75 -16.54 -5.32
CA ASP A 509 26.46 -16.79 -4.06
C ASP A 509 26.48 -15.54 -3.18
N LYS A 510 26.63 -14.36 -3.80
CA LYS A 510 26.69 -13.08 -3.08
C LYS A 510 25.38 -12.77 -2.34
N LEU A 511 24.23 -12.78 -3.04
CA LEU A 511 22.93 -12.51 -2.43
C LEU A 511 22.52 -13.64 -1.48
N SER A 512 22.88 -14.89 -1.79
CA SER A 512 22.65 -16.02 -0.90
C SER A 512 23.38 -15.85 0.43
N GLU A 513 24.68 -15.51 0.40
CA GLU A 513 25.46 -15.25 1.60
C GLU A 513 24.93 -14.07 2.41
N GLU A 514 24.61 -12.95 1.76
CA GLU A 514 24.03 -11.77 2.43
C GLU A 514 22.71 -12.12 3.14
N TRP A 515 21.84 -12.89 2.47
CA TRP A 515 20.58 -13.35 3.05
C TRP A 515 20.78 -14.28 4.25
N LEU A 516 21.65 -15.30 4.10
CA LEU A 516 21.91 -16.27 5.17
C LEU A 516 22.52 -15.60 6.40
N LYS A 517 23.45 -14.65 6.23
CA LYS A 517 24.00 -13.84 7.32
C LYS A 517 22.91 -13.04 8.05
N LEU A 518 21.97 -12.44 7.33
CA LEU A 518 20.85 -11.73 7.95
C LEU A 518 19.95 -12.68 8.75
N MET A 519 19.66 -13.87 8.23
CA MET A 519 18.83 -14.88 8.91
C MET A 519 19.52 -15.47 10.15
N GLU A 520 20.85 -15.56 10.15
CA GLU A 520 21.64 -15.91 11.34
C GLU A 520 21.44 -14.87 12.44
N LEU A 521 21.52 -13.57 12.10
CA LEU A 521 21.25 -12.48 13.04
C LEU A 521 19.83 -12.55 13.61
N TRP A 522 18.83 -12.87 12.80
CA TRP A 522 17.45 -13.06 13.26
C TRP A 522 17.33 -14.25 14.22
N SER A 523 18.07 -15.33 13.95
CA SER A 523 18.06 -16.54 14.77
C SER A 523 18.65 -16.32 16.16
N THR A 524 19.62 -15.41 16.31
CA THR A 524 20.19 -15.06 17.63
C THR A 524 19.14 -14.44 18.57
N THR A 525 18.15 -13.74 18.01
CA THR A 525 17.11 -13.06 18.79
C THR A 525 15.73 -13.24 18.18
N SER A 526 15.23 -14.47 18.24
CA SER A 526 13.96 -14.86 17.62
C SER A 526 12.72 -14.18 18.22
N ASN A 527 12.77 -13.75 19.48
CA ASN A 527 11.65 -13.12 20.19
C ASN A 527 12.03 -11.72 20.65
N ILE A 528 11.24 -10.72 20.25
CA ILE A 528 11.37 -9.33 20.68
C ILE A 528 10.24 -9.03 21.66
N ILE A 529 10.60 -8.77 22.91
CA ILE A 529 9.66 -8.57 24.03
C ILE A 529 9.44 -7.06 24.22
N ILE A 530 8.19 -6.61 24.12
CA ILE A 530 7.83 -5.20 24.23
C ILE A 530 6.74 -5.04 25.30
N PRO A 531 6.88 -4.10 26.25
CA PRO A 531 5.80 -3.78 27.19
C PRO A 531 4.52 -3.39 26.44
N ARG A 532 3.41 -4.05 26.77
CA ARG A 532 2.11 -3.78 26.16
C ARG A 532 1.63 -2.38 26.54
N LEU A 533 1.53 -2.13 27.85
CA LEU A 533 0.84 -0.97 28.41
C LEU A 533 1.57 0.35 28.13
N ILE A 534 0.82 1.31 27.62
CA ILE A 534 1.14 2.73 27.56
C ILE A 534 0.13 3.47 28.43
N LYS A 535 0.61 4.01 29.56
CA LYS A 535 -0.28 4.70 30.52
C LYS A 535 -1.02 5.86 29.86
N ASN A 536 -2.34 5.81 29.96
CA ASN A 536 -3.25 6.77 29.34
C ASN A 536 -3.52 7.97 30.26
N ASN A 537 -2.55 8.89 30.40
CA ASN A 537 -2.73 10.09 31.23
C ASN A 537 -3.53 11.19 30.51
N PRO A 538 -4.19 12.13 31.21
CA PRO A 538 -5.02 13.17 30.58
C PRO A 538 -4.28 14.04 29.56
N LYS A 539 -3.04 14.44 29.86
CA LYS A 539 -2.21 15.22 28.93
C LYS A 539 -1.36 14.31 28.05
N LYS A 540 -1.62 14.35 26.75
CA LYS A 540 -1.05 13.48 25.72
C LYS A 540 -0.58 14.30 24.53
N GLU A 541 0.58 13.95 24.02
CA GLU A 541 1.18 14.60 22.86
C GLU A 541 1.61 13.52 21.87
N LEU A 542 1.31 13.72 20.60
CA LEU A 542 1.67 12.81 19.52
C LEU A 542 2.85 13.39 18.74
N HIS A 543 3.96 12.64 18.67
CA HIS A 543 5.15 13.06 17.95
C HIS A 543 5.50 12.07 16.86
N CYS A 544 5.49 12.51 15.61
CA CYS A 544 5.85 11.71 14.45
C CYS A 544 7.22 12.15 13.94
N PHE A 545 8.20 11.27 13.94
CA PHE A 545 9.52 11.49 13.35
C PHE A 545 9.56 10.89 11.97
N THR A 546 10.21 11.56 11.03
CA THR A 546 10.35 11.11 9.65
C THR A 546 11.78 11.22 9.20
N ASP A 547 12.20 10.28 8.35
CA ASP A 547 13.53 10.27 7.75
C ASP A 547 13.54 9.56 6.40
N ALA A 548 14.53 9.89 5.57
CA ALA A 548 14.79 9.24 4.31
C ALA A 548 16.28 9.07 4.03
N SER A 549 16.62 7.89 3.51
CA SER A 549 17.95 7.53 3.02
C SER A 549 17.92 7.26 1.52
N GLY A 550 19.09 6.98 0.93
CA GLY A 550 19.18 6.56 -0.47
C GLY A 550 18.47 5.22 -0.77
N GLN A 551 18.17 4.42 0.24
CA GLN A 551 17.61 3.06 0.10
C GLN A 551 16.15 2.96 0.58
N GLY A 552 15.73 3.77 1.54
CA GLY A 552 14.41 3.69 2.14
C GLY A 552 14.00 4.97 2.84
N PHE A 553 12.75 5.03 3.28
CA PHE A 553 12.23 6.16 4.06
C PHE A 553 11.11 5.66 4.98
N GLY A 554 10.81 6.41 6.02
CA GLY A 554 9.82 5.97 6.98
C GLY A 554 9.45 7.00 8.03
N ALA A 555 8.62 6.54 8.96
CA ALA A 555 8.20 7.34 10.10
C ALA A 555 8.11 6.50 11.38
N ALA A 556 8.36 7.13 12.52
CA ALA A 556 8.20 6.55 13.86
C ALA A 556 7.36 7.49 14.73
N VAL A 557 6.27 6.98 15.30
CA VAL A 557 5.29 7.75 16.05
C VAL A 557 5.31 7.38 17.51
N TYR A 558 5.38 8.41 18.35
CA TYR A 558 5.47 8.31 19.79
C TYR A 558 4.28 8.98 20.45
N LEU A 559 3.76 8.31 21.48
CA LEU A 559 2.84 8.92 22.43
C LEU A 559 3.63 9.34 23.66
N ARG A 560 3.57 10.64 23.95
CA ARG A 560 4.13 11.22 25.15
C ARG A 560 3.00 11.56 26.11
N THR A 561 3.10 11.08 27.35
CA THR A 561 2.11 11.33 28.39
C THR A 561 2.77 11.93 29.62
N PHE A 562 2.08 12.84 30.29
CA PHE A 562 2.60 13.47 31.51
C PHE A 562 1.98 12.87 32.75
N ASN A 563 2.82 12.64 33.74
CA ASN A 563 2.38 12.45 35.12
C ASN A 563 3.02 13.54 35.98
N ALA A 564 2.22 14.17 36.85
CA ALA A 564 2.68 15.21 37.77
C ALA A 564 3.86 14.77 38.67
N ILE A 565 4.03 13.46 38.87
CA ILE A 565 5.03 12.87 39.77
C ILE A 565 6.32 12.46 39.03
N ASN A 566 6.23 11.98 37.78
CA ASN A 566 7.34 11.29 37.10
C ASN A 566 7.88 11.99 35.83
N GLY A 567 7.40 13.20 35.52
CA GLY A 567 7.75 13.88 34.27
C GLY A 567 7.05 13.29 33.03
N GLY A 568 7.58 13.59 31.85
CA GLY A 568 7.05 13.07 30.58
C GLY A 568 7.51 11.63 30.33
N THR A 569 6.57 10.71 30.12
CA THR A 569 6.88 9.34 29.66
C THR A 569 6.54 9.20 28.19
N THR A 570 7.47 8.68 27.39
CA THR A 570 7.28 8.53 25.95
C THR A 570 7.45 7.08 25.52
N LYS A 571 6.58 6.62 24.60
CA LYS A 571 6.56 5.25 24.07
C LYS A 571 6.30 5.26 22.57
N LEU A 572 7.02 4.41 21.84
CA LEU A 572 6.72 4.11 20.43
C LEU A 572 5.36 3.40 20.33
N ILE A 573 4.46 3.97 19.53
CA ILE A 573 3.11 3.42 19.33
C ILE A 573 2.93 2.80 17.95
N PHE A 574 3.58 3.37 16.94
CA PHE A 574 3.45 2.96 15.55
C PHE A 574 4.69 3.36 14.76
N ALA A 575 5.12 2.55 13.81
CA ALA A 575 6.14 2.91 12.84
C ALA A 575 5.86 2.29 11.48
N LYS A 576 6.45 2.87 10.43
CA LYS A 576 6.39 2.31 9.08
C LYS A 576 7.69 2.61 8.35
N SER A 577 8.29 1.56 7.83
CA SER A 577 9.47 1.63 6.96
C SER A 577 9.09 1.18 5.54
N LEU A 578 9.48 1.97 4.55
CA LEU A 578 9.29 1.69 3.13
C LEU A 578 10.65 1.67 2.43
N VAL A 579 10.76 0.78 1.46
CA VAL A 579 11.90 0.76 0.55
C VAL A 579 11.67 1.81 -0.53
N LYS A 580 12.74 2.48 -0.97
CA LYS A 580 12.68 3.41 -2.10
C LYS A 580 12.19 2.65 -3.34
N PRO A 581 11.12 3.09 -4.03
CA PRO A 581 10.64 2.40 -5.22
C PRO A 581 11.72 2.27 -6.31
N ALA A 582 11.94 1.04 -6.80
CA ALA A 582 12.91 0.74 -7.86
C ALA A 582 12.56 1.42 -9.21
N SER A 583 11.27 1.71 -9.43
CA SER A 583 10.77 2.39 -10.64
C SER A 583 11.12 3.88 -10.71
N LEU A 584 11.63 4.46 -9.62
CA LEU A 584 12.12 5.84 -9.66
C LEU A 584 13.44 5.88 -10.44
N PRO A 585 13.56 6.68 -11.52
CA PRO A 585 14.79 6.77 -12.28
C PRO A 585 15.96 7.10 -11.34
N ILE A 586 17.09 6.40 -11.52
CA ILE A 586 18.31 6.52 -10.70
C ILE A 586 18.75 7.99 -10.54
N ASN A 587 18.43 8.85 -11.51
CA ASN A 587 18.79 10.27 -11.55
C ASN A 587 17.64 11.23 -11.17
N ALA A 588 16.43 10.76 -10.81
CA ALA A 588 15.24 11.61 -10.67
C ALA A 588 14.77 11.89 -9.23
N SER A 589 15.21 11.10 -8.25
CA SER A 589 14.85 11.30 -6.83
C SER A 589 16.08 11.75 -6.04
N THR A 590 16.23 13.06 -5.89
CA THR A 590 17.21 13.62 -4.96
C THR A 590 16.81 13.28 -3.52
N ILE A 591 17.78 13.21 -2.60
CA ILE A 591 17.50 12.97 -1.16
C ILE A 591 16.40 13.93 -0.64
N PRO A 592 16.40 15.24 -0.97
CA PRO A 592 15.30 16.14 -0.61
C PRO A 592 13.90 15.72 -1.05
N LYS A 593 13.76 15.02 -2.19
CA LYS A 593 12.44 14.51 -2.64
C LYS A 593 12.01 13.29 -1.83
N LEU A 594 12.95 12.45 -1.40
CA LEU A 594 12.66 11.30 -0.53
C LEU A 594 12.33 11.76 0.89
N GLU A 595 13.06 12.73 1.43
CA GLU A 595 12.74 13.36 2.73
C GLU A 595 11.33 13.98 2.70
N LEU A 596 10.94 14.64 1.60
CA LEU A 596 9.58 15.14 1.43
C LEU A 596 8.54 14.02 1.36
N GLN A 597 8.88 12.86 0.78
CA GLN A 597 8.01 11.67 0.84
C GLN A 597 7.89 11.13 2.26
N ALA A 598 8.97 11.11 3.05
CA ALA A 598 8.93 10.71 4.45
C ALA A 598 8.01 11.63 5.27
N LEU A 599 8.12 12.96 5.08
CA LEU A 599 7.21 13.93 5.69
C LEU A 599 5.75 13.70 5.29
N THR A 600 5.51 13.42 4.00
CA THR A 600 4.15 13.11 3.50
C THR A 600 3.60 11.81 4.12
N LEU A 601 4.45 10.80 4.27
CA LEU A 601 4.11 9.54 4.93
C LEU A 601 3.77 9.80 6.41
N GLY A 602 4.59 10.55 7.12
CA GLY A 602 4.33 10.95 8.51
C GLY A 602 3.00 11.69 8.65
N ALA A 603 2.69 12.60 7.72
CA ALA A 603 1.43 13.32 7.69
C ALA A 603 0.21 12.40 7.45
N LYS A 604 0.34 11.40 6.57
CA LYS A 604 -0.70 10.37 6.38
C LYS A 604 -0.91 9.53 7.63
N ILE A 605 0.18 9.09 8.27
CA ILE A 605 0.13 8.26 9.48
C ILE A 605 -0.51 9.04 10.63
N ILE A 606 -0.18 10.32 10.81
CA ILE A 606 -0.83 11.16 11.84
C ILE A 606 -2.34 11.19 11.63
N ARG A 607 -2.83 11.49 10.41
CA ARG A 607 -4.28 11.52 10.13
C ARG A 607 -4.94 10.18 10.41
N TYR A 608 -4.31 9.09 9.97
CA TYR A 608 -4.77 7.73 10.23
C TYR A 608 -4.87 7.46 11.74
N LEU A 609 -3.83 7.79 12.51
CA LEU A 609 -3.82 7.59 13.94
C LEU A 609 -4.83 8.48 14.66
N GLN A 610 -5.05 9.72 14.23
CA GLN A 610 -6.10 10.58 14.82
C GLN A 610 -7.50 10.00 14.62
N LYS A 611 -7.76 9.34 13.49
CA LYS A 611 -9.04 8.66 13.23
C LYS A 611 -9.21 7.41 14.09
N GLU A 612 -8.14 6.64 14.27
CA GLU A 612 -8.19 5.32 14.93
C GLU A 612 -8.00 5.36 16.45
N LEU A 613 -7.22 6.32 16.94
CA LEU A 613 -7.05 6.57 18.35
C LEU A 613 -8.29 7.37 18.83
N ILE A 614 -9.13 6.75 19.65
CA ILE A 614 -10.23 7.42 20.39
C ILE A 614 -9.67 8.41 21.44
N MET A 615 -8.39 8.78 21.36
CA MET A 615 -7.79 9.79 22.23
C MET A 615 -7.57 11.08 21.47
N GLU A 616 -8.13 12.16 22.00
CA GLU A 616 -7.78 13.51 21.61
C GLU A 616 -6.37 13.81 22.15
N ALA A 617 -5.36 13.73 21.28
CA ALA A 617 -4.03 14.23 21.61
C ALA A 617 -4.11 15.75 21.77
N ASN A 618 -3.57 16.29 22.86
CA ASN A 618 -3.58 17.73 23.13
C ASN A 618 -2.71 18.51 22.15
N SER A 619 -1.66 17.89 21.65
CA SER A 619 -0.80 18.44 20.62
C SER A 619 -0.25 17.35 19.71
N ILE A 620 0.05 17.75 18.48
CA ILE A 620 0.64 16.87 17.47
C ILE A 620 1.83 17.61 16.87
N THR A 621 2.95 16.92 16.63
CA THR A 621 4.13 17.52 16.00
C THR A 621 4.77 16.53 15.05
N LEU A 622 5.14 17.01 13.87
CA LEU A 622 5.96 16.30 12.90
C LEU A 622 7.42 16.75 13.01
N TRP A 623 8.34 15.81 13.03
CA TRP A 623 9.77 16.03 13.18
C TRP A 623 10.53 15.51 11.97
N SER A 624 11.52 16.26 11.51
CA SER A 624 12.44 15.88 10.43
C SER A 624 13.76 16.62 10.58
N ASP A 625 14.86 16.02 10.15
CA ASP A 625 16.18 16.67 10.04
C ASP A 625 16.37 17.42 8.72
N SER A 626 15.44 17.27 7.77
CA SER A 626 15.45 17.96 6.49
C SER A 626 15.05 19.44 6.62
N GLN A 627 15.99 20.30 6.99
CA GLN A 627 15.80 21.77 7.02
C GLN A 627 15.25 22.31 5.69
N CYS A 628 15.75 21.77 4.56
CA CYS A 628 15.36 22.24 3.24
C CYS A 628 13.86 22.08 2.96
N ASN A 629 13.24 20.96 3.35
CA ASN A 629 11.81 20.75 3.18
C ASN A 629 10.97 21.50 4.21
N ILE A 630 11.48 21.72 5.43
CA ILE A 630 10.76 22.55 6.42
C ILE A 630 10.73 24.01 5.94
N GLU A 631 11.81 24.52 5.37
CA GLU A 631 11.84 25.84 4.73
C GLU A 631 10.90 25.93 3.51
N ARG A 632 10.80 24.88 2.70
CA ARG A 632 9.82 24.83 1.58
C ARG A 632 8.37 24.92 2.07
N LEU A 633 8.05 24.42 3.26
CA LEU A 633 6.70 24.53 3.80
C LEU A 633 6.32 25.99 4.03
N LYS A 634 7.27 26.87 4.40
CA LYS A 634 7.05 28.30 4.64
C LYS A 634 6.87 29.14 3.37
N LYS A 635 7.27 28.64 2.20
CA LYS A 635 7.37 29.45 0.97
C LYS A 635 6.30 29.12 -0.07
N PHE A 636 5.77 30.14 -0.75
CA PHE A 636 5.09 29.96 -2.03
C PHE A 636 6.13 29.95 -3.14
N GLY A 637 6.44 28.76 -3.68
CA GLY A 637 7.49 28.60 -4.70
C GLY A 637 6.97 27.96 -5.99
N LYS A 638 7.65 28.26 -7.11
CA LYS A 638 7.47 27.53 -8.39
C LYS A 638 8.14 26.16 -8.33
N TYR A 639 7.73 25.31 -7.37
CA TYR A 639 8.19 23.93 -7.34
C TYR A 639 7.47 23.09 -8.39
N ASP A 640 8.07 21.94 -8.72
CA ASP A 640 7.39 20.97 -9.59
C ASP A 640 6.09 20.46 -8.95
N ARG A 641 5.20 19.89 -9.78
CA ARG A 641 3.89 19.37 -9.34
C ARG A 641 4.03 18.33 -8.23
N PHE A 642 5.10 17.53 -8.25
CA PHE A 642 5.33 16.53 -7.21
C PHE A 642 5.54 17.22 -5.86
N VAL A 643 6.48 18.16 -5.77
CA VAL A 643 6.79 18.87 -4.52
C VAL A 643 5.56 19.64 -4.02
N ASN A 644 4.90 20.42 -4.87
CA ASN A 644 3.73 21.20 -4.48
C ASN A 644 2.58 20.34 -3.93
N ASN A 645 2.27 19.22 -4.59
CA ASN A 645 1.22 18.31 -4.13
C ASN A 645 1.52 17.68 -2.76
N ARG A 646 2.80 17.48 -2.41
CA ARG A 646 3.19 16.92 -1.11
C ARG A 646 3.21 17.98 -0.02
N LEU A 647 3.73 19.18 -0.31
CA LEU A 647 3.68 20.31 0.63
C LEU A 647 2.23 20.62 1.03
N ALA A 648 1.30 20.66 0.08
CA ALA A 648 -0.12 20.87 0.36
C ALA A 648 -0.71 19.84 1.35
N LYS A 649 -0.27 18.57 1.29
CA LYS A 649 -0.74 17.54 2.23
C LYS A 649 -0.22 17.71 3.66
N ILE A 650 0.86 18.47 3.84
CA ILE A 650 1.55 18.64 5.12
C ILE A 650 1.13 19.96 5.81
N ARG A 651 1.01 21.05 5.04
CA ARG A 651 0.84 22.42 5.55
C ARG A 651 -0.32 22.58 6.55
N ASP A 652 -1.45 21.94 6.28
CA ASP A 652 -2.67 22.14 7.08
C ASP A 652 -2.79 21.14 8.25
N LEU A 653 -1.77 20.33 8.51
CA LEU A 653 -1.87 19.24 9.49
C LEU A 653 -1.43 19.63 10.90
N CYS A 654 -0.15 19.92 11.08
CA CYS A 654 0.45 20.17 12.40
C CYS A 654 1.80 20.88 12.27
N PRO A 655 2.34 21.45 13.35
CA PRO A 655 3.68 22.02 13.37
C PRO A 655 4.74 21.02 12.91
N VAL A 656 5.65 21.48 12.04
CA VAL A 656 6.81 20.71 11.59
C VAL A 656 8.07 21.33 12.18
N LYS A 657 8.78 20.57 13.02
CA LYS A 657 9.97 21.03 13.74
C LYS A 657 11.21 20.27 13.27
N HIS A 658 12.33 20.99 13.20
CA HIS A 658 13.63 20.36 12.97
C HIS A 658 14.08 19.53 14.18
N VAL A 659 14.62 18.34 13.93
CA VAL A 659 15.39 17.54 14.91
C VAL A 659 16.78 17.25 14.32
N THR A 660 17.81 17.10 15.14
CA THR A 660 19.13 16.68 14.64
C THR A 660 19.10 15.21 14.23
N THR A 661 19.96 14.81 13.30
CA THR A 661 20.03 13.42 12.83
C THR A 661 20.33 12.44 13.96
N GLU A 662 21.16 12.82 14.94
CA GLU A 662 21.52 11.97 16.10
C GLU A 662 20.33 11.70 17.04
N ASP A 663 19.40 12.66 17.13
CA ASP A 663 18.18 12.55 17.93
C ASP A 663 16.98 12.10 17.08
N ASN A 664 17.15 11.76 15.80
CA ASN A 664 16.06 11.33 14.94
C ASN A 664 15.89 9.80 14.98
N PRO A 665 14.92 9.24 15.74
CA PRO A 665 14.68 7.79 15.75
C PRO A 665 14.26 7.23 14.38
N ALA A 666 13.73 8.08 13.48
CA ALA A 666 13.31 7.63 12.16
C ALA A 666 14.48 7.27 11.23
N ASP A 667 15.73 7.60 11.59
CA ASP A 667 16.92 7.11 10.86
C ASP A 667 16.95 5.58 10.77
N LEU A 668 16.51 4.90 11.84
CA LEU A 668 16.34 3.44 11.85
C LEU A 668 15.23 2.99 10.89
N CYS A 669 14.20 3.82 10.66
CA CYS A 669 13.14 3.51 9.70
C CYS A 669 13.60 3.60 8.24
N SER A 670 14.67 4.33 7.95
CA SER A 670 15.15 4.57 6.59
C SER A 670 16.40 3.73 6.25
N ARG A 671 17.19 3.35 7.26
CA ARG A 671 18.44 2.58 7.12
C ARG A 671 18.34 1.12 7.60
N GLY A 672 17.40 0.84 8.49
CA GLY A 672 17.24 -0.47 9.12
C GLY A 672 18.20 -0.71 10.29
N SER A 673 18.03 -1.82 10.99
CA SER A 673 18.85 -2.19 12.15
C SER A 673 18.85 -3.69 12.38
N THR A 674 19.91 -4.22 13.00
CA THR A 674 19.94 -5.62 13.40
C THR A 674 19.06 -5.86 14.64
N PRO A 675 18.57 -7.09 14.89
CA PRO A 675 17.77 -7.39 16.09
C PRO A 675 18.45 -6.98 17.40
N LYS A 676 19.75 -7.25 17.51
CA LYS A 676 20.55 -6.96 18.71
C LYS A 676 20.69 -5.46 18.96
N GLU A 677 20.89 -4.67 17.89
CA GLU A 677 20.94 -3.22 17.98
C GLU A 677 19.59 -2.62 18.39
N LEU A 678 18.49 -3.09 17.80
CA LEU A 678 17.18 -2.50 18.03
C LEU A 678 16.70 -2.68 19.48
N ILE A 679 16.86 -3.87 20.06
CA ILE A 679 16.31 -4.22 21.39
C ILE A 679 16.86 -3.32 22.51
N GLY A 680 18.14 -2.98 22.44
CA GLY A 680 18.79 -2.09 23.42
C GLY A 680 18.61 -0.60 23.10
N ASN A 681 17.98 -0.25 21.98
CA ASN A 681 17.96 1.12 21.49
C ASN A 681 16.88 1.96 22.21
N GLY A 682 17.34 2.74 23.20
CA GLY A 682 16.47 3.67 23.94
C GLY A 682 15.84 4.75 23.06
N LEU A 683 16.53 5.23 22.03
CA LEU A 683 16.03 6.23 21.09
C LEU A 683 14.84 5.65 20.30
N TRP A 684 14.93 4.40 19.84
CA TRP A 684 13.83 3.75 19.10
C TRP A 684 12.57 3.56 19.94
N PHE A 685 12.67 3.00 21.15
CA PHE A 685 11.45 2.66 21.92
C PHE A 685 10.91 3.79 22.78
N ARG A 686 11.74 4.79 23.14
CA ARG A 686 11.37 5.88 24.06
C ARG A 686 11.50 7.27 23.43
N GLY A 687 12.03 7.38 22.21
CA GLY A 687 12.30 8.66 21.57
C GLY A 687 13.51 9.38 22.18
N PRO A 688 13.74 10.64 21.78
CA PRO A 688 14.83 11.45 22.30
C PRO A 688 14.79 11.60 23.81
N LYS A 689 15.95 11.59 24.47
CA LYS A 689 16.03 11.67 25.95
C LYS A 689 15.36 12.93 26.50
N TRP A 690 15.43 14.04 25.77
CA TRP A 690 14.89 15.32 26.19
C TRP A 690 13.36 15.36 26.24
N PHE A 691 12.65 14.38 25.65
CA PHE A 691 11.20 14.22 25.85
C PHE A 691 10.80 13.97 27.32
N GLN A 692 11.72 13.54 28.18
CA GLN A 692 11.44 13.38 29.60
C GLN A 692 11.24 14.72 30.32
N TYR A 693 11.82 15.80 29.77
CA TYR A 693 11.77 17.15 30.33
C TYR A 693 10.62 17.98 29.73
N LYS A 694 10.27 19.09 30.38
CA LYS A 694 9.34 20.09 29.83
C LYS A 694 9.85 20.65 28.50
N GLU A 695 8.93 21.07 27.64
CA GLU A 695 9.23 21.60 26.30
C GLU A 695 10.18 22.81 26.33
N GLU A 696 10.10 23.64 27.39
CA GLU A 696 11.02 24.76 27.61
C GLU A 696 12.51 24.35 27.66
N ASN A 697 12.79 23.09 28.02
CA ASN A 697 14.13 22.54 28.15
C ASN A 697 14.55 21.69 26.95
N TRP A 698 13.77 21.71 25.87
CA TRP A 698 14.11 20.97 24.65
C TRP A 698 15.16 21.74 23.83
N PRO A 699 15.93 21.05 22.99
CA PRO A 699 16.77 21.72 22.01
C PRO A 699 15.92 22.63 21.12
N THR A 700 16.35 23.87 20.93
CA THR A 700 15.67 24.81 20.03
C THR A 700 15.77 24.29 18.59
N PRO A 701 14.65 24.04 17.91
CA PRO A 701 14.68 23.60 16.52
C PRO A 701 15.31 24.69 15.64
N LEU A 702 16.19 24.28 14.72
CA LEU A 702 16.82 25.20 13.77
C LEU A 702 15.79 25.84 12.83
N VAL A 703 14.77 25.07 12.45
CA VAL A 703 13.68 25.52 11.59
C VAL A 703 12.35 24.98 12.12
N ILE A 704 11.32 25.82 12.09
CA ILE A 704 9.95 25.47 12.48
C ILE A 704 8.97 25.98 11.42
N TYR A 705 8.04 25.14 11.00
CA TYR A 705 6.85 25.53 10.24
C TYR A 705 5.61 25.41 11.13
N GLN A 706 4.76 26.43 11.14
CA GLN A 706 3.47 26.45 11.83
C GLN A 706 2.33 26.40 10.80
N PRO A 707 1.29 25.56 10.98
CA PRO A 707 0.10 25.60 10.14
C PRO A 707 -0.57 26.97 10.18
N GLY A 708 -1.09 27.41 9.04
CA GLY A 708 -1.81 28.68 8.94
C GLY A 708 -0.94 29.94 9.03
N GLN A 709 0.38 29.83 9.18
CA GLN A 709 1.26 30.99 9.06
C GLN A 709 1.25 31.53 7.63
N GLU A 710 1.41 32.85 7.48
CA GLU A 710 1.55 33.47 6.17
C GLU A 710 2.75 32.86 5.44
N LEU A 711 2.51 32.43 4.20
CA LEU A 711 3.56 31.88 3.37
C LEU A 711 4.37 33.03 2.78
N ASP A 712 5.69 32.92 2.92
CA ASP A 712 6.61 33.84 2.27
C ASP A 712 6.40 33.71 0.76
N ASN A 713 5.95 34.79 0.12
CA ASN A 713 6.09 34.88 -1.33
C ASN A 713 7.59 34.81 -1.63
N GLU A 714 7.99 33.98 -2.59
CA GLU A 714 9.24 34.26 -3.30
C GLU A 714 9.07 35.67 -3.87
N LYS A 715 9.53 36.70 -3.13
CA LYS A 715 10.09 37.88 -3.78
C LYS A 715 11.00 37.29 -4.84
N GLU A 716 10.93 37.78 -6.07
CA GLU A 716 12.03 37.67 -7.02
C GLU A 716 13.25 38.30 -6.35
N ASN A 717 13.85 37.56 -5.41
CA ASN A 717 15.23 37.72 -5.07
C ASN A 717 15.91 37.15 -6.31
N ASP A 718 16.10 38.02 -7.30
CA ASP A 718 17.40 38.09 -7.95
C ASP A 718 18.42 37.74 -6.87
N ILE A 719 19.10 36.63 -7.07
CA ILE A 719 20.06 36.12 -6.12
C ILE A 719 21.20 37.16 -6.09
N GLU A 720 21.05 38.20 -5.28
CA GLU A 720 22.15 38.92 -4.69
C GLU A 720 22.83 37.90 -3.78
N ILE A 721 23.78 37.18 -4.36
CA ILE A 721 24.81 36.51 -3.61
C ILE A 721 25.57 37.65 -2.90
N GLN A 722 25.16 38.02 -1.69
CA GLN A 722 26.04 38.66 -0.73
C GLN A 722 27.06 37.61 -0.30
N ALA A 723 27.97 37.30 -1.21
CA ALA A 723 29.24 36.76 -0.82
C ALA A 723 29.99 37.94 -0.22
N VAL A 724 30.26 37.89 1.09
CA VAL A 724 31.43 38.54 1.64
C VAL A 724 32.62 37.81 1.02
N ILE A 725 32.95 38.18 -0.21
CA ILE A 725 34.25 37.96 -0.83
C ILE A 725 34.89 39.32 -0.65
N GLU A 726 35.84 39.41 0.30
CA GLU A 726 36.96 40.33 0.10
C GLU A 726 37.38 40.21 -1.36
N GLU A 727 37.28 41.30 -2.12
CA GLU A 727 37.64 41.37 -3.53
C GLU A 727 39.07 40.85 -3.74
N GLN A 728 39.19 39.55 -3.95
CA GLN A 728 40.25 38.95 -4.72
C GLN A 728 39.60 38.29 -5.92
N ILE A 729 39.43 39.12 -6.95
CA ILE A 729 39.12 38.72 -8.32
C ILE A 729 40.07 37.57 -8.67
N PRO A 730 39.58 36.36 -9.03
CA PRO A 730 40.46 35.29 -9.48
C PRO A 730 41.24 35.78 -10.70
N GLU A 731 42.57 35.77 -10.60
CA GLU A 731 43.46 35.96 -11.73
C GLU A 731 42.98 35.05 -12.87
N GLY A 732 42.75 35.62 -14.05
CA GLY A 732 42.34 34.81 -15.20
C GLY A 732 43.37 33.71 -15.46
N ILE A 733 42.92 32.57 -16.03
CA ILE A 733 43.78 31.43 -16.46
C ILE A 733 45.01 31.90 -17.28
N ILE A 734 44.94 33.10 -17.87
CA ILE A 734 46.03 33.77 -18.54
C ILE A 734 45.97 35.28 -18.29
N ASP A 735 47.12 35.91 -18.07
CA ASP A 735 47.24 37.37 -18.10
C ASP A 735 47.12 37.86 -19.55
N VAL A 736 46.01 38.52 -19.84
CA VAL A 736 45.68 39.05 -21.18
C VAL A 736 46.64 40.18 -21.58
N LEU A 737 47.13 40.96 -20.62
CA LEU A 737 47.99 42.13 -20.86
C LEU A 737 49.37 41.74 -21.39
N ARG A 738 49.81 40.49 -21.18
CA ARG A 738 51.07 39.94 -21.71
C ARG A 738 51.08 39.78 -23.24
N PHE A 739 49.93 39.89 -23.91
CA PHE A 739 49.81 39.60 -25.34
C PHE A 739 49.56 40.87 -26.17
N SER A 740 50.50 41.21 -27.04
CA SER A 740 50.37 42.34 -27.98
C SER A 740 49.57 42.01 -29.25
N LYS A 741 49.16 40.75 -29.45
CA LYS A 741 48.38 40.30 -30.62
C LYS A 741 47.24 39.37 -30.19
N TYR A 742 45.99 39.73 -30.53
CA TYR A 742 44.78 38.97 -30.20
C TYR A 742 44.82 37.52 -30.70
N LYS A 743 45.28 37.27 -31.94
CA LYS A 743 45.45 35.91 -32.47
C LYS A 743 46.42 35.06 -31.65
N LYS A 744 47.49 35.67 -31.11
CA LYS A 744 48.49 34.97 -30.28
C LYS A 744 47.88 34.58 -28.94
N LEU A 745 47.10 35.46 -28.33
CA LEU A 745 46.35 35.19 -27.10
C LEU A 745 45.39 34.01 -27.26
N ILE A 746 44.56 34.00 -28.31
CA ILE A 746 43.63 32.89 -28.58
C ILE A 746 44.38 31.57 -28.76
N SER A 747 45.43 31.56 -29.58
CA SER A 747 46.21 30.34 -29.83
C SER A 747 46.88 29.82 -28.57
N THR A 748 47.45 30.69 -27.73
CA THR A 748 48.04 30.30 -26.45
C THR A 748 46.99 29.72 -25.50
N LEU A 749 45.83 30.36 -25.38
CA LEU A 749 44.76 29.86 -24.52
C LEU A 749 44.19 28.52 -25.02
N ALA A 750 44.11 28.30 -26.34
CA ALA A 750 43.71 27.02 -26.92
C ALA A 750 44.70 25.89 -26.55
N TYR A 751 46.02 26.17 -26.52
CA TYR A 751 47.01 25.22 -26.02
C TYR A 751 46.83 24.93 -24.52
N VAL A 752 46.55 25.95 -23.70
CA VAL A 752 46.28 25.78 -22.25
C VAL A 752 45.06 24.89 -22.01
N PHE A 753 43.97 25.09 -22.76
CA PHE A 753 42.77 24.24 -22.67
C PHE A 753 43.03 22.81 -23.11
N LYS A 754 43.83 22.59 -24.15
CA LYS A 754 44.23 21.23 -24.53
C LYS A 754 45.09 20.56 -23.46
N PHE A 755 46.05 21.29 -22.92
CA PHE A 755 46.91 20.76 -21.85
C PHE A 755 46.10 20.37 -20.62
N THR A 756 45.18 21.23 -20.16
CA THR A 756 44.30 20.94 -19.03
C THR A 756 43.36 19.78 -19.28
N LYS A 757 42.79 19.65 -20.50
CA LYS A 757 41.99 18.47 -20.91
C LYS A 757 42.82 17.19 -20.89
N LYS A 758 44.07 17.23 -21.38
CA LYS A 758 45.02 16.11 -21.34
C LYS A 758 45.33 15.69 -19.90
N MET A 759 45.61 16.65 -19.00
CA MET A 759 45.87 16.37 -17.58
C MET A 759 44.66 15.79 -16.86
N LYS A 760 43.44 16.28 -17.15
CA LYS A 760 42.20 15.70 -16.60
C LYS A 760 41.96 14.27 -17.09
N GLY A 761 42.29 13.97 -18.34
CA GLY A 761 42.20 12.61 -18.89
C GLY A 761 43.20 11.63 -18.24
N LEU A 762 44.36 12.12 -17.79
CA LEU A 762 45.33 11.32 -17.03
C LEU A 762 44.87 11.02 -15.59
N LEU A 763 44.09 11.92 -14.98
CA LEU A 763 43.54 11.76 -13.63
C LEU A 763 42.25 10.91 -13.60
N HIS A 764 41.54 10.79 -14.72
CA HIS A 764 40.30 10.04 -14.86
C HIS A 764 40.26 9.26 -16.19
N PRO A 765 40.87 8.05 -16.23
CA PRO A 765 41.05 7.28 -17.47
C PRO A 765 39.73 6.87 -18.14
N GLU A 766 38.67 6.60 -17.34
CA GLU A 766 37.35 6.22 -17.85
C GLU A 766 36.59 7.34 -18.60
N LYS A 767 37.14 8.57 -18.64
CA LYS A 767 36.55 9.72 -19.35
C LYS A 767 37.48 10.33 -20.40
N SER A 768 38.59 9.66 -20.75
CA SER A 768 39.60 10.24 -21.64
C SER A 768 39.18 10.20 -23.12
N GLU A 769 38.95 11.36 -23.73
CA GLU A 769 38.96 11.48 -25.20
C GLU A 769 40.41 11.48 -25.73
N ILE A 770 40.65 10.92 -26.93
CA ILE A 770 41.96 10.99 -27.60
C ILE A 770 42.25 12.43 -27.99
N VAL A 771 43.06 13.14 -27.19
CA VAL A 771 43.47 14.52 -27.46
C VAL A 771 44.58 14.53 -28.51
N GLN A 772 44.26 14.85 -29.77
CA GLN A 772 45.25 15.08 -30.83
C GLN A 772 46.09 16.35 -30.54
N ASN A 773 47.40 16.31 -30.82
CA ASN A 773 48.35 17.40 -30.51
C ASN A 773 48.15 18.68 -31.37
N GLU A 774 47.56 18.57 -32.56
CA GLU A 774 47.37 19.72 -33.47
C GLU A 774 46.19 20.61 -33.07
N ILE A 775 46.36 21.93 -33.05
CA ILE A 775 45.24 22.87 -32.83
C ILE A 775 44.33 22.89 -34.05
N LYS A 776 43.04 22.63 -33.83
CA LYS A 776 42.00 22.78 -34.86
C LYS A 776 41.24 24.08 -34.67
N MET A 777 40.56 24.53 -35.72
CA MET A 777 39.73 25.74 -35.68
C MET A 777 38.67 25.74 -34.57
N LYS A 778 38.18 24.57 -34.15
CA LYS A 778 37.25 24.44 -33.02
C LYS A 778 37.88 24.86 -31.68
N ASP A 779 39.16 24.56 -31.48
CA ASP A 779 39.87 24.84 -30.23
C ASP A 779 40.14 26.34 -30.11
N LEU A 780 40.45 26.99 -31.24
CA LEU A 780 40.58 28.45 -31.32
C LEU A 780 39.24 29.16 -31.03
N LYS A 781 38.12 28.64 -31.57
CA LYS A 781 36.78 29.18 -31.30
C LYS A 781 36.38 29.01 -29.83
N GLU A 782 36.75 27.90 -29.20
CA GLU A 782 36.51 27.68 -27.76
C GLU A 782 37.29 28.67 -26.90
N ALA A 783 38.58 28.88 -27.19
CA ALA A 783 39.42 29.86 -26.52
C ALA A 783 38.90 31.30 -26.72
N GLU A 784 38.50 31.65 -27.94
CA GLU A 784 37.91 32.96 -28.24
C GLU A 784 36.60 33.19 -27.48
N ARG A 785 35.69 32.20 -27.45
CA ARG A 785 34.44 32.29 -26.69
C ARG A 785 34.68 32.47 -25.20
N TYR A 786 35.66 31.76 -24.64
CA TYR A 786 36.02 31.92 -23.23
C TYR A 786 36.46 33.36 -22.93
N LEU A 787 37.31 33.95 -23.78
CA LEU A 787 37.75 35.33 -23.61
C LEU A 787 36.58 36.31 -23.70
N ILE A 788 35.68 36.14 -24.66
CA ILE A 788 34.50 37.01 -24.79
C ILE A 788 33.61 36.91 -23.55
N ARG A 789 33.34 35.69 -23.06
CA ARG A 789 32.53 35.50 -21.84
C ARG A 789 33.21 36.07 -20.61
N SER A 790 34.51 35.85 -20.45
CA SER A 790 35.28 36.40 -19.33
C SER A 790 35.28 37.92 -19.34
N THR A 791 35.41 38.54 -20.52
CA THR A 791 35.36 40.00 -20.67
C THR A 791 33.96 40.54 -20.42
N GLN A 792 32.91 39.90 -20.95
CA GLN A 792 31.52 40.32 -20.69
C GLN A 792 31.11 40.13 -19.22
N ALA A 793 31.68 39.15 -18.53
CA ALA A 793 31.46 38.99 -17.09
C ALA A 793 32.16 40.08 -16.26
N ARG A 794 33.40 40.46 -16.64
CA ARG A 794 34.17 41.52 -15.95
C ARG A 794 33.69 42.94 -16.30
N HIS A 795 33.29 43.13 -17.55
CA HIS A 795 32.87 44.40 -18.13
C HIS A 795 31.58 44.17 -18.92
N PRO A 796 30.44 44.01 -18.24
CA PRO A 796 29.16 43.78 -18.92
C PRO A 796 28.81 44.97 -19.82
N PRO A 797 28.28 44.73 -21.04
CA PRO A 797 27.85 45.82 -21.90
C PRO A 797 26.76 46.66 -21.22
N PRO A 798 26.84 48.00 -21.27
CA PRO A 798 25.80 48.90 -20.78
C PRO A 798 24.42 48.58 -21.38
N LYS A 799 23.35 48.76 -20.60
CA LYS A 799 21.96 48.40 -21.00
C LYS A 799 21.51 49.12 -22.28
N ASP A 800 21.94 50.36 -22.49
CA ASP A 800 21.72 51.17 -23.68
C ASP A 800 22.39 50.59 -24.93
N ILE A 801 23.60 50.02 -24.80
CA ILE A 801 24.30 49.32 -25.89
C ILE A 801 23.60 48.00 -26.25
N ILE A 802 23.18 47.23 -25.24
CA ILE A 802 22.44 45.96 -25.45
C ILE A 802 21.16 46.22 -26.25
N THR A 803 20.44 47.28 -25.91
CA THR A 803 19.17 47.64 -26.55
C THR A 803 19.39 48.19 -27.96
N SER A 804 20.34 49.12 -28.14
CA SER A 804 20.60 49.76 -29.44
C SER A 804 21.15 48.78 -30.48
N LEU A 805 22.00 47.84 -30.07
CA LEU A 805 22.57 46.82 -30.96
C LEU A 805 21.72 45.55 -31.07
N LYS A 806 20.55 45.49 -30.42
CA LYS A 806 19.67 44.30 -30.38
C LYS A 806 20.45 43.02 -30.05
N MET A 807 21.28 43.08 -29.01
CA MET A 807 22.08 41.94 -28.60
C MET A 807 21.18 40.88 -27.95
N TYR A 808 21.42 39.61 -28.24
CA TYR A 808 20.73 38.47 -27.63
C TYR A 808 21.73 37.56 -26.93
N LYS A 809 21.25 36.80 -25.94
CA LYS A 809 22.06 35.84 -25.22
C LYS A 809 22.11 34.52 -26.01
N THR A 810 23.31 34.07 -26.37
CA THR A 810 23.51 32.77 -27.02
C THR A 810 23.27 31.63 -26.03
N THR A 811 23.09 30.40 -26.54
CA THR A 811 22.87 29.19 -25.73
C THR A 811 23.97 28.91 -24.70
N ASP A 812 25.13 29.51 -24.90
CA ASP A 812 26.31 29.37 -24.06
C ASP A 812 26.53 30.55 -23.09
N GLY A 813 25.56 31.48 -23.02
CA GLY A 813 25.49 32.57 -22.05
C GLY A 813 26.14 33.89 -22.51
N THR A 814 26.75 33.93 -23.69
CA THR A 814 27.43 35.12 -24.25
C THR A 814 26.41 36.09 -24.88
N LEU A 815 26.62 37.40 -24.77
CA LEU A 815 25.83 38.39 -25.53
C LEU A 815 26.40 38.54 -26.95
N ALA A 816 25.57 38.32 -27.96
CA ALA A 816 25.93 38.44 -29.37
C ALA A 816 24.98 39.37 -30.11
N MET A 817 25.48 40.05 -31.15
CA MET A 817 24.68 40.89 -32.03
C MET A 817 24.25 40.11 -33.29
N GLN A 818 23.00 40.27 -33.71
CA GLN A 818 22.51 39.68 -34.95
C GLN A 818 22.94 40.54 -36.15
N ARG A 819 23.98 40.14 -36.88
CA ARG A 819 24.42 40.88 -38.08
C ARG A 819 23.44 40.60 -39.23
N LYS A 820 22.77 41.64 -39.77
CA LYS A 820 22.21 41.57 -41.13
C LYS A 820 23.39 41.47 -42.09
N ILE A 821 23.51 40.35 -42.78
CA ILE A 821 24.42 40.23 -43.93
C ILE A 821 23.77 41.07 -45.03
N GLY A 822 24.41 42.17 -45.41
CA GLY A 822 24.16 42.86 -46.67
C GLY A 822 25.11 42.30 -47.72
#